data_AF-A0A7C4BMW9-F1
#
_entry.id   AF-A0A7C4BMW9-F1
#
_cell.length_a   1.000
_cell.length_b   1.000
_cell.length_c   1.000
_cell.angle_alpha   90.00
_cell.angle_beta   90.00
_cell.angle_gamma   90.00
#
_symmetry.space_group_name_H-M   'P 1'
#
loop_
_entity.id
_entity.type
_entity.pdbx_description
1 polymer ?
#
loop_
_entity_poly.entity_id
_entity_poly.type
_entity_poly.pdbx_seq_one_letter_code
_entity_poly.pdbx_strand_id
1 'polypeptide(L)'
;MFFHAYDLIPSMQNIHKSRIIFCFAISLIVTSFISSEAVEVLRLSTGSQTGVYYPIGLGISQIAKKADIDITVLKSEGSVENLEWLRDGKADLCIAQSDIVYYAYNGLGKFREKIANINIISSLYTEAVHILIRNPLYIKNIADFRGKRISIGPPGSGTESNARAILEALGITESEFILLNLNFEDSITALKENKVDVVFITSGVPSDAVKKMLALNIGYLFEIKSDIVQRLIDVEPFFIVTTIPAGTYNHQDEEITTIGVSALLVGRTDLDDALVYNLTKLIFTQSKGIAQFHEKGKDISLKSALKGATIPIAHGANRFFKEEGLYRREIYKKVLNYLFILLLIMALIVAVIQRRKIGFFLRTKELIRVFALLFLTWILGSYFLYFFEHKLNENYSTVLISFWSGLVNLIQFGSKEPFTPTGRTISIVMMVLGVGGIAWFTGEVASIFVHRKLMGGKRRMEKMKNHYVIANWNNKGYGIIEQLHSSDLELKRPIIIIAESTESINLPEKMEYDDVYIVKGNPANEAILKRANAQNAHAMIILAKDIENGIADAESILIILSLRKICADAKVKHIPVIAEILNPQKVNLAAYAGVEGDGSIEIISSHFLGQKLLAQAAVSPGVSKVYEDLLTFDKIGGEIYKCTVPQHMIGRSFHDLLSFANELRQKNINIIPIAIYRGDNLFINPSREEINSLADSDSLFVIASNQRDLKNLEI
;
A
#
# COMPACT_ATOMS: atom_id res chain seq x y z
N MET A 1 69.72 80.35 -2.79
CA MET A 1 70.49 81.23 -3.69
C MET A 1 70.67 80.46 -5.00
N PHE A 2 69.94 80.85 -6.06
CA PHE A 2 70.12 80.61 -7.52
C PHE A 2 70.41 79.18 -8.04
N PHE A 3 69.90 78.65 -9.17
CA PHE A 3 68.87 78.94 -10.18
C PHE A 3 68.73 77.68 -11.08
N HIS A 4 67.63 77.56 -11.84
CA HIS A 4 67.36 76.71 -13.02
C HIS A 4 68.48 76.74 -14.11
N ALA A 5 68.60 75.92 -15.18
CA ALA A 5 67.69 75.08 -15.99
C ALA A 5 68.48 74.29 -17.10
N TYR A 6 67.89 73.18 -17.59
CA TYR A 6 67.87 72.58 -18.97
C TYR A 6 69.20 72.38 -19.76
N ASP A 7 69.50 71.30 -20.52
CA ASP A 7 68.66 70.51 -21.45
C ASP A 7 69.44 69.29 -22.09
N LEU A 8 68.70 68.40 -22.79
CA LEU A 8 69.08 67.49 -23.91
C LEU A 8 69.52 66.00 -23.70
N ILE A 9 68.63 65.11 -24.19
CA ILE A 9 68.70 63.66 -24.56
C ILE A 9 69.54 63.50 -25.87
N PRO A 10 70.30 62.40 -26.20
CA PRO A 10 69.87 60.98 -26.46
C PRO A 10 70.94 59.90 -26.05
N SER A 11 70.82 58.56 -26.19
CA SER A 11 70.23 57.69 -27.22
C SER A 11 70.10 56.23 -26.77
N MET A 12 69.03 55.55 -27.21
CA MET A 12 68.81 54.09 -27.14
C MET A 12 69.68 53.32 -28.15
N GLN A 13 70.42 52.28 -27.74
CA GLN A 13 70.86 51.22 -28.68
C GLN A 13 71.32 49.85 -28.11
N ASN A 14 71.14 49.51 -26.82
CA ASN A 14 71.79 48.30 -26.25
C ASN A 14 70.88 47.18 -25.69
N ILE A 15 69.62 47.05 -26.11
CA ILE A 15 68.69 46.05 -25.51
C ILE A 15 68.47 44.78 -26.37
N HIS A 16 68.96 44.72 -27.62
CA HIS A 16 68.63 43.59 -28.52
C HIS A 16 69.57 42.38 -28.52
N LYS A 17 70.80 42.48 -27.98
CA LYS A 17 71.77 41.35 -28.05
C LYS A 17 71.66 40.31 -26.92
N SER A 18 71.06 40.64 -25.78
CA SER A 18 70.99 39.72 -24.63
C SER A 18 69.79 38.76 -24.65
N ARG A 19 68.82 38.96 -25.55
CA ARG A 19 67.61 38.10 -25.67
C ARG A 19 67.79 36.92 -26.62
N ILE A 20 68.68 37.03 -27.60
CA ILE A 20 68.85 35.99 -28.65
C ILE A 20 69.65 34.79 -28.12
N ILE A 21 70.60 35.00 -27.21
CA ILE A 21 71.43 33.93 -26.63
C ILE A 21 70.62 33.08 -25.61
N PHE A 22 69.64 33.69 -24.93
CA PHE A 22 68.79 32.98 -23.97
C PHE A 22 67.73 32.09 -24.66
N CYS A 23 67.25 32.48 -25.85
CA CYS A 23 66.30 31.67 -26.62
C CYS A 23 66.95 30.45 -27.31
N PHE A 24 68.24 30.51 -27.66
CA PHE A 24 68.93 29.38 -28.31
C PHE A 24 69.31 28.26 -27.32
N ALA A 25 69.61 28.60 -26.06
CA ALA A 25 69.91 27.60 -25.02
C ALA A 25 68.68 26.80 -24.57
N ILE A 26 67.49 27.40 -24.63
CA ILE A 26 66.22 26.72 -24.31
C ILE A 26 65.78 25.80 -25.46
N SER A 27 66.13 26.12 -26.71
CA SER A 27 65.81 25.27 -27.87
C SER A 27 66.63 23.97 -27.91
N LEU A 28 67.82 23.92 -27.30
CA LEU A 28 68.67 22.71 -27.31
C LEU A 28 68.39 21.73 -26.17
N ILE A 29 67.68 22.16 -25.12
CA ILE A 29 67.30 21.29 -23.98
C ILE A 29 65.97 20.56 -24.24
N VAL A 30 65.16 21.03 -25.21
CA VAL A 30 63.85 20.44 -25.55
C VAL A 30 63.96 19.24 -26.50
N THR A 31 65.13 18.97 -27.10
CA THR A 31 65.30 17.88 -28.08
C THR A 31 65.83 16.55 -27.53
N SER A 32 65.94 16.36 -26.21
CA SER A 32 66.51 15.13 -25.62
C SER A 32 65.60 14.33 -24.68
N PHE A 33 64.30 14.59 -24.67
CA PHE A 33 63.31 13.70 -24.05
C PHE A 33 62.14 13.42 -25.00
N ILE A 34 62.46 12.87 -26.18
CA ILE A 34 61.52 11.96 -26.81
C ILE A 34 61.89 10.58 -26.27
N SER A 35 61.41 10.27 -25.07
CA SER A 35 61.21 8.87 -24.72
C SER A 35 60.24 8.34 -25.76
N SER A 36 60.71 7.47 -26.65
CA SER A 36 59.84 6.54 -27.35
C SER A 36 59.07 5.81 -26.26
N GLU A 37 57.81 6.18 -26.02
CA GLU A 37 56.89 5.33 -25.28
C GLU A 37 56.94 3.97 -25.97
N ALA A 38 57.48 2.98 -25.27
CA ALA A 38 57.41 1.61 -25.73
C ALA A 38 55.93 1.30 -25.88
N VAL A 39 55.49 0.93 -27.09
CA VAL A 39 54.12 0.49 -27.33
C VAL A 39 53.84 -0.66 -26.36
N GLU A 40 52.99 -0.41 -25.36
CA GLU A 40 52.68 -1.39 -24.33
C GLU A 40 51.80 -2.47 -24.97
N VAL A 41 52.41 -3.62 -25.29
CA VAL A 41 51.69 -4.76 -25.89
C VAL A 41 50.84 -5.41 -24.81
N LEU A 42 49.52 -5.24 -24.89
CA LEU A 42 48.58 -5.85 -23.96
C LEU A 42 48.49 -7.37 -24.19
N ARG A 43 48.36 -8.14 -23.13
CA ARG A 43 48.14 -9.59 -23.19
C ARG A 43 46.69 -9.91 -22.85
N LEU A 44 45.96 -10.50 -23.79
CA LEU A 44 44.57 -10.92 -23.63
C LEU A 44 44.48 -12.44 -23.45
N SER A 45 44.25 -12.91 -22.24
CA SER A 45 44.01 -14.34 -22.01
C SER A 45 42.56 -14.73 -22.32
N THR A 46 42.39 -15.88 -22.99
CA THR A 46 41.12 -16.26 -23.60
C THR A 46 40.68 -17.66 -23.16
N GLY A 47 40.99 -18.69 -23.90
CA GLY A 47 40.61 -20.05 -23.57
C GLY A 47 41.22 -21.00 -24.57
N SER A 48 40.68 -22.22 -24.63
CA SER A 48 41.10 -23.19 -25.63
C SER A 48 40.90 -22.64 -27.04
N GLN A 49 41.76 -23.08 -27.97
CA GLN A 49 41.71 -22.66 -29.37
C GLN A 49 40.37 -23.02 -30.05
N THR A 50 39.69 -24.04 -29.54
CA THR A 50 38.41 -24.56 -30.06
C THR A 50 37.19 -23.93 -29.37
N GLY A 51 37.40 -23.16 -28.30
CA GLY A 51 36.37 -22.38 -27.64
C GLY A 51 36.08 -21.04 -28.33
N VAL A 52 35.03 -20.35 -27.91
CA VAL A 52 34.60 -19.09 -28.53
C VAL A 52 35.50 -17.90 -28.13
N TYR A 53 36.14 -17.96 -26.95
CA TYR A 53 36.96 -16.84 -26.45
C TYR A 53 38.18 -16.56 -27.33
N TYR A 54 38.86 -17.58 -27.82
CA TYR A 54 40.07 -17.42 -28.64
C TYR A 54 39.82 -16.66 -29.95
N PRO A 55 38.87 -17.05 -30.83
CA PRO A 55 38.57 -16.32 -32.05
C PRO A 55 37.96 -14.93 -31.77
N ILE A 56 37.17 -14.75 -30.69
CA ILE A 56 36.72 -13.41 -30.28
C ILE A 56 37.90 -12.53 -29.88
N GLY A 57 38.84 -13.06 -29.10
CA GLY A 57 40.06 -12.35 -28.71
C GLY A 57 40.94 -11.97 -29.90
N LEU A 58 41.06 -12.85 -30.91
CA LEU A 58 41.73 -12.53 -32.18
C LEU A 58 41.01 -11.41 -32.92
N GLY A 59 39.67 -11.42 -32.95
CA GLY A 59 38.87 -10.34 -33.52
C GLY A 59 39.10 -9.00 -32.81
N ILE A 60 39.13 -9.00 -31.48
CA ILE A 60 39.44 -7.82 -30.66
C ILE A 60 40.86 -7.32 -30.96
N SER A 61 41.86 -8.21 -30.96
CA SER A 61 43.24 -7.88 -31.31
C SER A 61 43.35 -7.26 -32.71
N GLN A 62 42.66 -7.82 -33.70
CA GLN A 62 42.70 -7.32 -35.07
C GLN A 62 42.06 -5.92 -35.23
N ILE A 63 40.96 -5.63 -34.52
CA ILE A 63 40.37 -4.27 -34.56
C ILE A 63 41.19 -3.27 -33.74
N ALA A 64 41.80 -3.71 -32.64
CA ALA A 64 42.65 -2.89 -31.78
C ALA A 64 43.94 -2.48 -32.52
N LYS A 65 44.54 -3.41 -33.26
CA LYS A 65 45.73 -3.16 -34.09
C LYS A 65 45.53 -2.09 -35.15
N LYS A 66 44.31 -1.93 -35.69
CA LYS A 66 43.97 -0.86 -36.65
C LYS A 66 43.93 0.54 -36.00
N ALA A 67 43.93 0.60 -34.68
CA ALA A 67 43.93 1.82 -33.88
C ALA A 67 45.21 1.91 -33.03
N ASP A 68 46.30 1.28 -33.48
CA ASP A 68 47.62 1.28 -32.85
C ASP A 68 47.64 0.74 -31.40
N ILE A 69 46.72 -0.16 -31.07
CA ILE A 69 46.72 -0.91 -29.80
C ILE A 69 47.13 -2.36 -30.10
N ASP A 70 48.34 -2.73 -29.73
CA ASP A 70 48.85 -4.10 -29.91
C ASP A 70 48.36 -5.01 -28.78
N ILE A 71 47.62 -6.07 -29.16
CA ILE A 71 47.11 -7.08 -28.22
C ILE A 71 47.61 -8.47 -28.64
N THR A 72 48.38 -9.12 -27.77
CA THR A 72 48.78 -10.52 -27.91
C THR A 72 47.73 -11.43 -27.25
N VAL A 73 47.14 -12.34 -28.02
CA VAL A 73 46.12 -13.29 -27.52
C VAL A 73 46.79 -14.54 -26.94
N LEU A 74 46.51 -14.82 -25.67
CA LEU A 74 47.02 -15.98 -24.95
C LEU A 74 45.94 -17.07 -24.86
N LYS A 75 46.35 -18.32 -25.05
CA LYS A 75 45.51 -19.51 -24.83
C LYS A 75 45.62 -19.92 -23.37
N SER A 76 44.50 -20.34 -22.78
CA SER A 76 44.38 -20.78 -21.39
C SER A 76 43.39 -21.93 -21.27
N GLU A 77 43.33 -22.56 -20.11
CA GLU A 77 42.40 -23.64 -19.78
C GLU A 77 40.99 -23.13 -19.41
N GLY A 78 40.82 -21.81 -19.22
CA GLY A 78 39.51 -21.18 -19.05
C GLY A 78 39.48 -20.01 -18.06
N SER A 79 38.28 -19.67 -17.60
CA SER A 79 37.99 -18.47 -16.81
C SER A 79 38.76 -18.37 -15.49
N VAL A 80 39.01 -19.48 -14.78
CA VAL A 80 39.76 -19.44 -13.51
C VAL A 80 41.21 -19.04 -13.76
N GLU A 81 41.89 -19.74 -14.67
CA GLU A 81 43.29 -19.43 -15.03
C GLU A 81 43.42 -18.01 -15.58
N ASN A 82 42.46 -17.55 -16.38
CA ASN A 82 42.44 -16.18 -16.89
C ASN A 82 42.48 -15.12 -15.78
N LEU A 83 41.65 -15.29 -14.75
CA LEU A 83 41.58 -14.36 -13.64
C LEU A 83 42.82 -14.47 -12.74
N GLU A 84 43.39 -15.67 -12.59
CA GLU A 84 44.69 -15.85 -11.93
C GLU A 84 45.83 -15.19 -12.70
N TRP A 85 45.82 -15.24 -14.04
CA TRP A 85 46.82 -14.56 -14.86
C TRP A 85 46.67 -13.04 -14.83
N LEU A 86 45.45 -12.50 -14.68
CA LEU A 86 45.24 -11.08 -14.38
C LEU A 86 45.83 -10.71 -13.02
N ARG A 87 45.59 -11.51 -11.98
CA ARG A 87 46.15 -11.30 -10.63
C ARG A 87 47.68 -11.33 -10.65
N ASP A 88 48.25 -12.33 -11.29
CA ASP A 88 49.70 -12.58 -11.35
C ASP A 88 50.43 -11.64 -12.33
N GLY A 89 49.72 -10.75 -13.03
CA GLY A 89 50.30 -9.86 -14.04
C GLY A 89 50.84 -10.58 -15.29
N LYS A 90 50.41 -11.82 -15.53
CA LYS A 90 50.71 -12.60 -16.76
C LYS A 90 49.81 -12.20 -17.93
N ALA A 91 48.63 -11.64 -17.63
CA ALA A 91 47.71 -11.06 -18.59
C ALA A 91 47.30 -9.65 -18.13
N ASP A 92 46.90 -8.81 -19.08
CA ASP A 92 46.43 -7.44 -18.86
C ASP A 92 44.91 -7.36 -19.01
N LEU A 93 44.38 -8.17 -19.92
CA LEU A 93 42.97 -8.36 -20.20
C LEU A 93 42.64 -9.86 -20.17
N CYS A 94 41.41 -10.22 -19.82
CA CYS A 94 40.93 -11.57 -20.02
C CYS A 94 39.46 -11.63 -20.43
N ILE A 95 39.07 -12.75 -21.05
CA ILE A 95 37.65 -13.11 -21.19
C ILE A 95 37.30 -14.14 -20.11
N ALA A 96 36.31 -13.86 -19.28
CA ALA A 96 35.88 -14.76 -18.21
C ALA A 96 34.37 -14.71 -18.01
N GLN A 97 33.79 -15.79 -17.49
CA GLN A 97 32.36 -15.86 -17.21
C GLN A 97 31.97 -15.02 -16.00
N SER A 98 30.76 -14.45 -16.03
CA SER A 98 30.24 -13.57 -14.98
C SER A 98 30.20 -14.19 -13.58
N ASP A 99 29.97 -15.50 -13.48
CA ASP A 99 30.03 -16.27 -12.23
C ASP A 99 31.45 -16.36 -11.68
N ILE A 100 32.42 -16.72 -12.53
CA ILE A 100 33.83 -16.86 -12.12
C ILE A 100 34.42 -15.49 -11.75
N VAL A 101 34.05 -14.42 -12.46
CA VAL A 101 34.44 -13.04 -12.11
C VAL A 101 33.90 -12.65 -10.74
N TYR A 102 32.64 -13.01 -10.44
CA TYR A 102 32.05 -12.78 -9.13
C TYR A 102 32.78 -13.55 -8.03
N TYR A 103 33.09 -14.84 -8.26
CA TYR A 103 33.83 -15.66 -7.30
C TYR A 103 35.24 -15.14 -7.07
N ALA A 104 35.97 -14.76 -8.12
CA ALA A 104 37.31 -14.18 -8.01
C ALA A 104 37.30 -12.89 -7.20
N TYR A 105 36.37 -11.98 -7.49
CA TYR A 105 36.30 -10.68 -6.83
C TYR A 105 35.86 -10.76 -5.36
N ASN A 106 35.17 -11.82 -4.97
CA ASN A 106 34.72 -12.02 -3.59
C ASN A 106 35.57 -13.04 -2.81
N GLY A 107 36.52 -13.72 -3.45
CA GLY A 107 37.33 -14.78 -2.81
C GLY A 107 36.49 -16.01 -2.47
N LEU A 108 35.64 -16.45 -3.41
CA LEU A 108 34.74 -17.59 -3.27
C LEU A 108 35.13 -18.74 -4.22
N GLY A 109 34.53 -19.91 -4.01
CA GLY A 109 34.71 -21.07 -4.88
C GLY A 109 36.17 -21.53 -4.91
N LYS A 110 36.76 -21.58 -6.12
CA LYS A 110 38.16 -22.02 -6.31
C LYS A 110 39.21 -20.95 -5.96
N PHE A 111 38.78 -19.70 -5.73
CA PHE A 111 39.70 -18.62 -5.37
C PHE A 111 39.89 -18.56 -3.85
N ARG A 112 41.09 -18.92 -3.39
CA ARG A 112 41.47 -18.89 -1.95
C ARG A 112 41.56 -17.47 -1.39
N GLU A 113 41.84 -16.51 -2.26
CA GLU A 113 41.98 -15.09 -1.93
C GLU A 113 41.21 -14.25 -2.95
N LYS A 114 40.68 -13.12 -2.49
CA LYS A 114 40.00 -12.14 -3.32
C LYS A 114 40.96 -11.51 -4.32
N ILE A 115 40.54 -11.45 -5.59
CA ILE A 115 41.19 -10.69 -6.66
C ILE A 115 40.50 -9.33 -6.76
N ALA A 116 41.02 -8.32 -6.07
CA ALA A 116 40.42 -6.98 -6.01
C ALA A 116 40.85 -6.05 -7.16
N ASN A 117 41.94 -6.37 -7.84
CA ASN A 117 42.58 -5.55 -8.87
C ASN A 117 42.04 -5.82 -10.30
N ILE A 118 40.75 -6.15 -10.41
CA ILE A 118 40.07 -6.41 -11.68
C ILE A 118 38.80 -5.57 -11.80
N ASN A 119 38.49 -5.16 -13.03
CA ASN A 119 37.27 -4.44 -13.38
C ASN A 119 36.67 -5.00 -14.66
N ILE A 120 35.33 -4.94 -14.77
CA ILE A 120 34.65 -5.32 -16.01
C ILE A 120 34.78 -4.19 -17.02
N ILE A 121 35.24 -4.51 -18.22
CA ILE A 121 35.25 -3.56 -19.35
C ILE A 121 33.90 -3.67 -20.07
N SER A 122 33.44 -4.88 -20.37
CA SER A 122 32.15 -5.10 -21.02
C SER A 122 31.71 -6.55 -20.96
N SER A 123 30.40 -6.78 -21.00
CA SER A 123 29.81 -8.04 -21.45
C SER A 123 29.88 -8.15 -22.97
N LEU A 124 30.32 -9.30 -23.47
CA LEU A 124 30.52 -9.56 -24.91
C LEU A 124 29.32 -10.29 -25.51
N TYR A 125 28.92 -11.41 -24.92
CA TYR A 125 27.78 -12.21 -25.35
C TYR A 125 27.29 -13.12 -24.22
N THR A 126 26.09 -13.70 -24.38
CA THR A 126 25.55 -14.70 -23.45
C THR A 126 25.97 -16.11 -23.85
N GLU A 127 26.39 -16.90 -22.87
CA GLU A 127 26.71 -18.30 -22.98
C GLU A 127 25.58 -19.12 -22.36
N ALA A 128 25.13 -20.15 -23.05
CA ALA A 128 24.11 -21.08 -22.56
C ALA A 128 24.76 -22.38 -22.11
N VAL A 129 24.24 -22.97 -21.03
CA VAL A 129 24.60 -24.31 -20.62
C VAL A 129 23.84 -25.32 -21.49
N HIS A 130 24.58 -26.09 -22.26
CA HIS A 130 24.08 -27.23 -23.03
C HIS A 130 24.34 -28.49 -22.22
N ILE A 131 23.30 -29.29 -22.01
CA ILE A 131 23.41 -30.61 -21.39
C ILE A 131 23.08 -31.62 -22.46
N LEU A 132 24.08 -32.41 -22.87
CA LEU A 132 23.96 -33.40 -23.93
C LEU A 132 23.90 -34.79 -23.34
N ILE A 133 22.91 -35.58 -23.74
CA ILE A 133 22.76 -36.98 -23.33
C ILE A 133 23.08 -37.88 -24.51
N ARG A 134 23.93 -38.88 -24.26
CA ARG A 134 24.36 -39.85 -25.28
C ARG A 134 23.20 -40.71 -25.77
N ASN A 135 23.05 -40.90 -27.08
CA ASN A 135 22.15 -41.91 -27.64
C ASN A 135 22.70 -43.34 -27.38
N PRO A 136 21.85 -44.33 -27.05
CA PRO A 136 20.38 -44.30 -26.98
C PRO A 136 19.83 -44.06 -25.56
N LEU A 137 20.59 -43.44 -24.65
CA LEU A 137 20.11 -43.21 -23.28
C LEU A 137 18.91 -42.28 -23.29
N TYR A 138 17.82 -42.69 -22.66
CA TYR A 138 16.64 -41.86 -22.55
C TYR A 138 16.49 -41.37 -21.10
N ILE A 139 16.96 -40.16 -20.84
CA ILE A 139 16.92 -39.50 -19.54
C ILE A 139 15.87 -38.39 -19.61
N LYS A 140 14.79 -38.58 -18.85
CA LYS A 140 13.69 -37.60 -18.76
C LYS A 140 13.78 -36.74 -17.52
N ASN A 141 14.40 -37.27 -16.46
CA ASN A 141 14.48 -36.59 -15.19
C ASN A 141 15.93 -36.46 -14.76
N ILE A 142 16.20 -35.36 -14.10
CA ILE A 142 17.50 -35.06 -13.49
C ILE A 142 17.98 -36.18 -12.57
N ALA A 143 17.08 -36.86 -11.84
CA ALA A 143 17.44 -37.95 -10.96
C ALA A 143 18.19 -39.11 -11.66
N ASP A 144 17.98 -39.25 -12.98
CA ASP A 144 18.59 -40.31 -13.80
C ASP A 144 20.09 -40.03 -14.09
N PHE A 145 20.63 -38.88 -13.66
CA PHE A 145 22.06 -38.55 -13.77
C PHE A 145 22.89 -39.32 -12.73
N ARG A 146 22.27 -39.83 -11.67
CA ARG A 146 22.95 -40.66 -10.66
C ARG A 146 23.51 -41.95 -11.29
N GLY A 147 24.76 -42.24 -10.99
CA GLY A 147 25.53 -43.38 -11.49
C GLY A 147 26.01 -43.23 -12.94
N LYS A 148 25.74 -42.10 -13.60
CA LYS A 148 26.18 -41.86 -14.99
C LYS A 148 27.62 -41.36 -15.04
N ARG A 149 28.26 -41.53 -16.19
CA ARG A 149 29.55 -40.89 -16.49
C ARG A 149 29.26 -39.49 -17.02
N ILE A 150 29.62 -38.48 -16.25
CA ILE A 150 29.28 -37.08 -16.54
C ILE A 150 30.55 -36.31 -16.82
N SER A 151 30.69 -35.78 -18.03
CA SER A 151 31.73 -34.80 -18.35
C SER A 151 31.24 -33.41 -17.99
N ILE A 152 31.95 -32.75 -17.08
CA ILE A 152 31.63 -31.38 -16.65
C ILE A 152 32.57 -30.32 -17.22
N GLY A 153 33.41 -30.68 -18.20
CA GLY A 153 34.40 -29.77 -18.78
C GLY A 153 35.77 -29.80 -18.08
N PRO A 154 36.79 -29.13 -18.66
CA PRO A 154 38.15 -29.10 -18.12
C PRO A 154 38.21 -28.47 -16.71
N PRO A 155 39.17 -28.88 -15.86
CA PRO A 155 39.35 -28.28 -14.54
C PRO A 155 39.66 -26.78 -14.64
N GLY A 156 38.93 -25.96 -13.87
CA GLY A 156 39.07 -24.50 -13.88
C GLY A 156 38.26 -23.79 -14.97
N SER A 157 37.53 -24.54 -15.81
CA SER A 157 36.64 -23.97 -16.81
C SER A 157 35.33 -23.47 -16.19
N GLY A 158 34.71 -22.51 -16.87
CA GLY A 158 33.36 -22.05 -16.51
C GLY A 158 32.28 -23.13 -16.67
N THR A 159 32.48 -24.06 -17.61
CA THR A 159 31.61 -25.23 -17.77
C THR A 159 31.61 -26.10 -16.52
N GLU A 160 32.78 -26.31 -15.90
CA GLU A 160 32.90 -27.08 -14.66
C GLU A 160 32.14 -26.42 -13.51
N SER A 161 32.30 -25.11 -13.35
CA SER A 161 31.59 -24.31 -12.34
C SER A 161 30.07 -24.42 -12.50
N ASN A 162 29.57 -24.18 -13.71
CA ASN A 162 28.13 -24.21 -13.97
C ASN A 162 27.54 -25.62 -13.81
N ALA A 163 28.24 -26.64 -14.30
CA ALA A 163 27.80 -28.02 -14.16
C ALA A 163 27.71 -28.46 -12.69
N ARG A 164 28.68 -28.10 -11.85
CA ARG A 164 28.64 -28.36 -10.40
C ARG A 164 27.47 -27.64 -9.75
N ALA A 165 27.32 -26.34 -10.00
CA ALA A 165 26.20 -25.56 -9.45
C ALA A 165 24.83 -26.15 -9.83
N ILE A 166 24.68 -26.57 -11.10
CA ILE A 166 23.47 -27.25 -11.56
C ILE A 166 23.27 -28.58 -10.82
N LEU A 167 24.27 -29.46 -10.80
CA LEU A 167 24.16 -30.77 -10.16
C LEU A 167 23.87 -30.66 -8.66
N GLU A 168 24.50 -29.71 -7.97
CA GLU A 168 24.26 -29.41 -6.55
C GLU A 168 22.85 -28.89 -6.29
N ALA A 169 22.37 -27.92 -7.09
CA ALA A 169 21.00 -27.43 -6.97
C ALA A 169 19.93 -28.50 -7.25
N LEU A 170 20.34 -29.56 -7.95
CA LEU A 170 19.55 -30.74 -8.25
C LEU A 170 19.66 -31.84 -7.18
N GLY A 171 20.45 -31.61 -6.14
CA GLY A 171 20.68 -32.55 -5.05
C GLY A 171 21.49 -33.78 -5.48
N ILE A 172 22.36 -33.64 -6.49
CA ILE A 172 23.29 -34.67 -6.94
C ILE A 172 24.69 -34.27 -6.49
N THR A 173 25.25 -35.08 -5.60
CA THR A 173 26.61 -34.92 -5.11
C THR A 173 27.62 -35.62 -6.02
N GLU A 174 28.88 -35.21 -5.97
CA GLU A 174 29.95 -35.81 -6.78
C GLU A 174 30.14 -37.32 -6.55
N SER A 175 29.83 -37.80 -5.34
CA SER A 175 29.88 -39.24 -5.02
C SER A 175 28.81 -40.06 -5.73
N GLU A 176 27.78 -39.42 -6.28
CA GLU A 176 26.65 -40.08 -6.91
C GLU A 176 26.82 -40.25 -8.42
N PHE A 177 27.93 -39.82 -9.03
CA PHE A 177 28.20 -40.02 -10.45
C PHE A 177 29.71 -40.25 -10.72
N ILE A 178 30.03 -40.71 -11.94
CA ILE A 178 31.42 -40.88 -12.36
C ILE A 178 31.87 -39.61 -13.06
N LEU A 179 32.66 -38.79 -12.36
CA LEU A 179 33.17 -37.52 -12.85
C LEU A 179 34.21 -37.71 -13.97
N LEU A 180 34.02 -37.02 -15.09
CA LEU A 180 34.99 -36.84 -16.15
C LEU A 180 35.22 -35.34 -16.40
N ASN A 181 36.44 -34.95 -16.73
CA ASN A 181 36.81 -33.57 -17.06
C ASN A 181 37.35 -33.50 -18.48
N LEU A 182 36.47 -33.66 -19.47
CA LEU A 182 36.85 -33.66 -20.89
C LEU A 182 36.64 -32.29 -21.50
N ASN A 183 37.55 -31.87 -22.39
CA ASN A 183 37.30 -30.70 -23.24
C ASN A 183 36.19 -31.00 -24.27
N PHE A 184 35.85 -30.02 -25.11
CA PHE A 184 34.76 -30.18 -26.08
C PHE A 184 35.02 -31.30 -27.10
N GLU A 185 36.24 -31.45 -27.62
CA GLU A 185 36.56 -32.46 -28.63
C GLU A 185 36.63 -33.88 -28.04
N ASP A 186 37.24 -34.02 -26.87
CA ASP A 186 37.32 -35.27 -26.13
C ASP A 186 35.92 -35.72 -25.69
N SER A 187 35.04 -34.77 -25.34
CA SER A 187 33.62 -35.05 -25.08
C SER A 187 32.90 -35.62 -26.31
N ILE A 188 33.18 -35.14 -27.53
CA ILE A 188 32.60 -35.69 -28.78
C ILE A 188 33.04 -37.14 -28.95
N THR A 189 34.35 -37.38 -28.82
CA THR A 189 34.95 -38.70 -29.01
C THR A 189 34.44 -39.67 -27.96
N ALA A 190 34.41 -39.27 -26.69
CA ALA A 190 33.90 -40.09 -25.60
C ALA A 190 32.40 -40.39 -25.72
N LEU A 191 31.58 -39.46 -26.23
CA LEU A 191 30.17 -39.71 -26.51
C LEU A 191 30.03 -40.79 -27.59
N LYS A 192 30.78 -40.67 -28.69
CA LYS A 192 30.79 -41.64 -29.79
C LYS A 192 31.26 -43.03 -29.36
N GLU A 193 32.26 -43.10 -28.49
CA GLU A 193 32.84 -44.35 -27.99
C GLU A 193 32.08 -44.94 -26.79
N ASN A 194 30.93 -44.36 -26.41
CA ASN A 194 30.16 -44.75 -25.23
C ASN A 194 31.00 -44.73 -23.93
N LYS A 195 31.96 -43.81 -23.82
CA LYS A 195 32.81 -43.59 -22.64
C LYS A 195 32.25 -42.53 -21.67
N VAL A 196 31.32 -41.69 -22.13
CA VAL A 196 30.58 -40.70 -21.32
C VAL A 196 29.09 -40.81 -21.62
N ASP A 197 28.23 -40.48 -20.65
CA ASP A 197 26.78 -40.58 -20.76
C ASP A 197 26.10 -39.21 -20.84
N VAL A 198 26.62 -38.23 -20.09
CA VAL A 198 26.14 -36.85 -20.06
C VAL A 198 27.32 -35.89 -20.23
N VAL A 199 27.17 -34.86 -21.06
CA VAL A 199 28.20 -33.83 -21.28
C VAL A 199 27.60 -32.45 -21.05
N PHE A 200 28.22 -31.67 -20.18
CA PHE A 200 27.95 -30.25 -20.02
C PHE A 200 28.87 -29.43 -20.93
N ILE A 201 28.30 -28.42 -21.59
CA ILE A 201 29.03 -27.45 -22.41
C ILE A 201 28.43 -26.07 -22.15
N THR A 202 29.18 -25.14 -21.55
CA THR A 202 28.78 -23.73 -21.51
C THR A 202 29.42 -23.00 -22.68
N SER A 203 28.61 -22.51 -23.62
CA SER A 203 29.11 -21.81 -24.81
C SER A 203 28.04 -20.92 -25.44
N GLY A 204 28.45 -20.02 -26.34
CA GLY A 204 27.54 -19.23 -27.16
C GLY A 204 26.65 -20.10 -28.06
N VAL A 205 25.41 -19.67 -28.28
CA VAL A 205 24.43 -20.37 -29.15
C VAL A 205 24.42 -19.76 -30.57
N PRO A 206 24.75 -20.49 -31.65
CA PRO A 206 25.05 -21.91 -31.67
C PRO A 206 26.53 -22.22 -31.40
N SER A 207 26.79 -23.39 -30.82
CA SER A 207 28.14 -23.93 -30.55
C SER A 207 28.52 -24.97 -31.59
N ASP A 208 29.68 -24.83 -32.22
CA ASP A 208 30.12 -25.76 -33.27
C ASP A 208 30.39 -27.18 -32.75
N ALA A 209 30.81 -27.32 -31.48
CA ALA A 209 30.94 -28.62 -30.84
C ALA A 209 29.57 -29.31 -30.73
N VAL A 210 28.54 -28.58 -30.29
CA VAL A 210 27.17 -29.09 -30.15
C VAL A 210 26.58 -29.41 -31.53
N LYS A 211 26.79 -28.55 -32.54
CA LYS A 211 26.41 -28.83 -33.94
C LYS A 211 26.98 -30.15 -34.43
N LYS A 212 28.29 -30.36 -34.26
CA LYS A 212 28.97 -31.60 -34.68
C LYS A 212 28.39 -32.83 -33.98
N MET A 213 28.16 -32.76 -32.67
CA MET A 213 27.58 -33.88 -31.90
C MET A 213 26.17 -34.23 -32.38
N LEU A 214 25.29 -33.24 -32.52
CA LEU A 214 23.90 -33.48 -32.89
C LEU A 214 23.76 -33.85 -34.37
N ALA A 215 24.61 -33.32 -35.26
CA ALA A 215 24.65 -33.72 -36.67
C ALA A 215 25.08 -35.19 -36.88
N LEU A 216 25.90 -35.74 -35.98
CA LEU A 216 26.29 -37.15 -35.98
C LEU A 216 25.25 -38.06 -35.31
N ASN A 217 24.15 -37.50 -34.80
CA ASN A 217 23.09 -38.21 -34.07
C ASN A 217 23.62 -39.03 -32.86
N ILE A 218 24.71 -38.59 -32.23
CA ILE A 218 25.33 -39.27 -31.07
C ILE A 218 24.72 -38.86 -29.73
N GLY A 219 23.76 -37.92 -29.70
CA GLY A 219 23.04 -37.51 -28.51
C GLY A 219 21.92 -36.50 -28.81
N TYR A 220 21.27 -36.02 -27.75
CA TYR A 220 20.25 -34.96 -27.77
C TYR A 220 20.44 -34.00 -26.59
N LEU A 221 19.79 -32.84 -26.66
CA LEU A 221 19.84 -31.82 -25.60
C LEU A 221 18.79 -32.08 -24.52
N PHE A 222 19.20 -31.93 -23.27
CA PHE A 222 18.34 -32.00 -22.10
C PHE A 222 17.87 -30.60 -21.68
N GLU A 223 16.57 -30.45 -21.45
CA GLU A 223 15.98 -29.21 -20.93
C GLU A 223 16.02 -29.18 -19.40
N ILE A 224 16.46 -28.06 -18.83
CA ILE A 224 16.33 -27.81 -17.39
C ILE A 224 14.97 -27.16 -17.14
N LYS A 225 14.12 -27.82 -16.33
CA LYS A 225 12.79 -27.29 -16.01
C LYS A 225 12.86 -25.88 -15.42
N SER A 226 11.91 -25.04 -15.80
CA SER A 226 11.88 -23.60 -15.47
C SER A 226 11.88 -23.29 -13.96
N ASP A 227 11.31 -24.16 -13.13
CA ASP A 227 11.28 -24.02 -11.67
C ASP A 227 12.65 -24.23 -11.02
N ILE A 228 13.51 -25.04 -11.63
CA ILE A 228 14.89 -25.27 -11.17
C ILE A 228 15.79 -24.14 -11.64
N VAL A 229 15.61 -23.72 -12.90
CA VAL A 229 16.27 -22.53 -13.47
C VAL A 229 16.01 -21.31 -12.58
N GLN A 230 14.76 -21.09 -12.16
CA GLN A 230 14.42 -19.96 -11.29
C GLN A 230 15.08 -20.07 -9.91
N ARG A 231 15.07 -21.25 -9.29
CA ARG A 231 15.72 -21.47 -7.99
C ARG A 231 17.23 -21.20 -8.03
N LEU A 232 17.91 -21.61 -9.10
CA LEU A 232 19.34 -21.34 -9.30
C LEU A 232 19.62 -19.83 -9.41
N ILE A 233 18.77 -19.10 -10.14
CA ILE A 233 18.91 -17.64 -10.31
C ILE A 233 18.62 -16.89 -9.02
N ASP A 234 17.67 -17.35 -8.20
CA ASP A 234 17.31 -16.71 -6.94
C ASP A 234 18.46 -16.80 -5.91
N VAL A 235 19.30 -17.84 -5.98
CA VAL A 235 20.45 -18.04 -5.10
C VAL A 235 21.71 -17.39 -5.67
N GLU A 236 21.91 -17.48 -6.99
CA GLU A 236 23.16 -17.06 -7.64
C GLU A 236 22.92 -15.90 -8.63
N PRO A 237 23.28 -14.66 -8.28
CA PRO A 237 22.88 -13.45 -9.00
C PRO A 237 23.52 -13.27 -10.38
N PHE A 238 24.44 -14.15 -10.77
CA PHE A 238 25.15 -14.13 -12.05
C PHE A 238 24.53 -15.06 -13.12
N PHE A 239 23.61 -15.95 -12.74
CA PHE A 239 22.87 -16.75 -13.71
C PHE A 239 21.71 -15.96 -14.30
N ILE A 240 21.40 -16.25 -15.57
CA ILE A 240 20.27 -15.68 -16.30
C ILE A 240 19.49 -16.79 -16.99
N VAL A 241 18.17 -16.61 -17.12
CA VAL A 241 17.37 -17.49 -17.99
C VAL A 241 17.81 -17.26 -19.43
N THR A 242 18.09 -18.34 -20.15
CA THR A 242 18.36 -18.29 -21.59
C THR A 242 17.65 -19.43 -22.30
N THR A 243 17.36 -19.22 -23.58
CA THR A 243 16.68 -20.21 -24.41
C THR A 243 17.56 -20.52 -25.61
N ILE A 244 17.65 -21.80 -25.96
CA ILE A 244 18.19 -22.27 -27.23
C ILE A 244 17.01 -22.35 -28.20
N PRO A 245 16.93 -21.48 -29.23
CA PRO A 245 15.79 -21.46 -30.15
C PRO A 245 15.59 -22.79 -30.88
N ALA A 246 14.34 -23.14 -31.20
CA ALA A 246 14.00 -24.26 -32.08
C ALA A 246 14.78 -24.21 -33.40
N GLY A 247 15.27 -25.35 -33.88
CA GLY A 247 16.00 -25.46 -35.15
C GLY A 247 17.42 -24.88 -35.12
N THR A 248 17.97 -24.59 -33.94
CA THR A 248 19.36 -24.13 -33.80
C THR A 248 20.36 -25.25 -34.15
N TYR A 249 20.03 -26.49 -33.79
CA TYR A 249 20.84 -27.67 -34.04
C TYR A 249 20.04 -28.78 -34.74
N ASN A 250 20.74 -29.71 -35.40
CA ASN A 250 20.11 -30.88 -36.02
C ASN A 250 19.33 -31.68 -34.98
N HIS A 251 18.13 -32.15 -35.34
CA HIS A 251 17.25 -32.96 -34.49
C HIS A 251 16.80 -32.26 -33.19
N GLN A 252 16.83 -30.92 -33.16
CA GLN A 252 16.29 -30.11 -32.06
C GLN A 252 15.14 -29.25 -32.60
N ASP A 253 13.94 -29.82 -32.61
CA ASP A 253 12.74 -29.20 -33.19
C ASP A 253 12.02 -28.25 -32.22
N GLU A 254 12.23 -28.42 -30.91
CA GLU A 254 11.62 -27.63 -29.85
C GLU A 254 12.62 -26.66 -29.22
N GLU A 255 12.19 -25.48 -28.79
CA GLU A 255 13.04 -24.59 -28.00
C GLU A 255 13.42 -25.22 -26.65
N ILE A 256 14.61 -24.92 -26.15
CA ILE A 256 15.12 -25.52 -24.90
C ILE A 256 15.45 -24.40 -23.92
N THR A 257 14.76 -24.40 -22.78
CA THR A 257 15.07 -23.51 -21.67
C THR A 257 16.27 -24.03 -20.88
N THR A 258 17.22 -23.14 -20.56
CA THR A 258 18.41 -23.45 -19.77
C THR A 258 18.90 -22.22 -19.01
N ILE A 259 19.97 -22.39 -18.23
CA ILE A 259 20.67 -21.26 -17.59
C ILE A 259 21.78 -20.75 -18.51
N GLY A 260 22.07 -19.46 -18.38
CA GLY A 260 23.19 -18.83 -19.04
C GLY A 260 24.01 -17.95 -18.11
N VAL A 261 25.22 -17.64 -18.57
CA VAL A 261 26.15 -16.68 -17.96
C VAL A 261 26.63 -15.71 -19.04
N SER A 262 27.24 -14.60 -18.66
CA SER A 262 27.77 -13.64 -19.63
C SER A 262 29.29 -13.81 -19.77
N ALA A 263 29.79 -13.85 -21.01
CA ALA A 263 31.21 -13.76 -21.28
C ALA A 263 31.65 -12.30 -21.14
N LEU A 264 32.43 -12.00 -20.11
CA LEU A 264 32.89 -10.66 -19.77
C LEU A 264 34.32 -10.44 -20.24
N LEU A 265 34.59 -9.30 -20.86
CA LEU A 265 35.93 -8.74 -20.97
C LEU A 265 36.27 -8.04 -19.66
N VAL A 266 37.35 -8.47 -19.02
CA VAL A 266 37.82 -7.99 -17.73
C VAL A 266 39.25 -7.48 -17.91
N GLY A 267 39.60 -6.40 -17.23
CA GLY A 267 40.95 -5.84 -17.24
C GLY A 267 41.45 -5.56 -15.83
N ARG A 268 42.77 -5.39 -15.70
CA ARG A 268 43.37 -4.94 -14.44
C ARG A 268 42.93 -3.51 -14.10
N THR A 269 42.84 -3.20 -12.81
CA THR A 269 42.44 -1.85 -12.34
C THR A 269 43.46 -0.76 -12.63
N ASP A 270 44.71 -1.12 -12.92
CA ASP A 270 45.83 -0.21 -13.17
C ASP A 270 46.06 0.09 -14.66
N LEU A 271 45.20 -0.42 -15.56
CA LEU A 271 45.21 -0.03 -16.97
C LEU A 271 44.80 1.44 -17.14
N ASP A 272 45.44 2.14 -18.07
CA ASP A 272 45.12 3.53 -18.37
C ASP A 272 43.65 3.71 -18.81
N ASP A 273 42.97 4.69 -18.23
CA ASP A 273 41.56 4.94 -18.46
C ASP A 273 41.25 5.37 -19.90
N ALA A 274 42.18 6.07 -20.56
CA ALA A 274 42.01 6.47 -21.96
C ALA A 274 42.17 5.27 -22.89
N LEU A 275 43.14 4.39 -22.60
CA LEU A 275 43.30 3.10 -23.29
C LEU A 275 42.04 2.23 -23.16
N VAL A 276 41.52 2.06 -21.95
CA VAL A 276 40.30 1.27 -21.70
C VAL A 276 39.09 1.90 -22.37
N TYR A 277 38.94 3.23 -22.34
CA TYR A 277 37.88 3.95 -23.05
C TYR A 277 37.95 3.68 -24.57
N ASN A 278 39.14 3.84 -25.17
CA ASN A 278 39.35 3.68 -26.60
C ASN A 278 39.09 2.24 -27.05
N LEU A 279 39.61 1.27 -26.29
CA LEU A 279 39.36 -0.16 -26.55
C LEU A 279 37.86 -0.48 -26.46
N THR A 280 37.17 0.01 -25.43
CA THR A 280 35.72 -0.17 -25.28
C THR A 280 34.98 0.41 -26.49
N LYS A 281 35.29 1.66 -26.86
CA LYS A 281 34.69 2.31 -28.04
C LYS A 281 34.93 1.52 -29.32
N LEU A 282 36.14 1.01 -29.54
CA LEU A 282 36.46 0.19 -30.72
C LEU A 282 35.64 -1.10 -30.75
N ILE A 283 35.55 -1.82 -29.64
CA ILE A 283 34.77 -3.07 -29.54
C ILE A 283 33.31 -2.86 -29.97
N PHE A 284 32.69 -1.76 -29.52
CA PHE A 284 31.28 -1.48 -29.84
C PHE A 284 31.06 -0.87 -31.22
N THR A 285 31.98 -0.05 -31.72
CA THR A 285 31.85 0.60 -33.04
C THR A 285 32.30 -0.31 -34.18
N GLN A 286 33.18 -1.27 -33.91
CA GLN A 286 33.76 -2.21 -34.89
C GLN A 286 33.36 -3.67 -34.61
N SER A 287 32.26 -3.93 -33.90
CA SER A 287 31.81 -5.29 -33.58
C SER A 287 31.60 -6.19 -34.81
N LYS A 288 31.26 -5.61 -35.96
CA LYS A 288 31.22 -6.31 -37.26
C LYS A 288 32.58 -6.90 -37.68
N GLY A 289 33.68 -6.24 -37.33
CA GLY A 289 35.03 -6.76 -37.56
C GLY A 289 35.34 -7.97 -36.68
N ILE A 290 34.89 -7.95 -35.42
CA ILE A 290 34.97 -9.12 -34.52
C ILE A 290 34.11 -10.27 -35.06
N ALA A 291 32.93 -9.95 -35.63
CA ALA A 291 32.02 -10.93 -36.20
C ALA A 291 32.59 -11.71 -37.40
N GLN A 292 33.67 -11.23 -38.04
CA GLN A 292 34.39 -11.95 -39.09
C GLN A 292 35.21 -13.12 -38.56
N PHE A 293 35.61 -13.08 -37.29
CA PHE A 293 36.37 -14.14 -36.64
C PHE A 293 35.44 -15.17 -35.97
N HIS A 294 34.32 -14.72 -35.41
CA HIS A 294 33.31 -15.59 -34.83
C HIS A 294 31.93 -14.93 -34.82
N GLU A 295 30.87 -15.68 -35.10
CA GLU A 295 29.50 -15.14 -35.22
C GLU A 295 29.03 -14.39 -33.96
N LYS A 296 29.52 -14.79 -32.77
CA LYS A 296 29.25 -14.10 -31.50
C LYS A 296 29.74 -12.67 -31.42
N GLY A 297 30.60 -12.21 -32.33
CA GLY A 297 30.89 -10.79 -32.48
C GLY A 297 29.65 -9.95 -32.82
N LYS A 298 28.60 -10.54 -33.43
CA LYS A 298 27.32 -9.85 -33.72
C LYS A 298 26.50 -9.53 -32.47
N ASP A 299 26.71 -10.27 -31.38
CA ASP A 299 25.95 -10.14 -30.12
C ASP A 299 26.50 -9.01 -29.23
N ILE A 300 27.70 -8.51 -29.55
CA ILE A 300 28.33 -7.36 -28.89
C ILE A 300 27.53 -6.10 -29.26
N SER A 301 26.74 -5.61 -28.30
CA SER A 301 25.87 -4.46 -28.48
C SER A 301 25.74 -3.63 -27.22
N LEU A 302 25.50 -2.33 -27.36
CA LEU A 302 25.26 -1.45 -26.21
C LEU A 302 24.09 -1.92 -25.34
N LYS A 303 23.14 -2.70 -25.89
CA LYS A 303 22.02 -3.24 -25.12
C LYS A 303 22.46 -4.35 -24.15
N SER A 304 23.46 -5.14 -24.53
CA SER A 304 24.00 -6.27 -23.74
C SER A 304 25.25 -5.91 -22.94
N ALA A 305 25.83 -4.73 -23.15
CA ALA A 305 27.17 -4.35 -22.66
C ALA A 305 27.41 -4.49 -21.15
N LEU A 306 26.38 -4.39 -20.31
CA LEU A 306 26.48 -4.54 -18.84
C LEU A 306 25.77 -5.78 -18.32
N LYS A 307 25.31 -6.68 -19.20
CA LYS A 307 24.61 -7.90 -18.79
C LYS A 307 25.57 -8.83 -18.05
N GLY A 308 25.16 -9.30 -16.88
CA GLY A 308 26.00 -10.15 -16.02
C GLY A 308 27.15 -9.41 -15.33
N ALA A 309 27.14 -8.07 -15.32
CA ALA A 309 28.13 -7.31 -14.59
C ALA A 309 27.86 -7.33 -13.08
N THR A 310 28.73 -8.04 -12.34
CA THR A 310 28.58 -8.32 -10.90
C THR A 310 29.62 -7.62 -10.03
N ILE A 311 30.58 -6.93 -10.65
CA ILE A 311 31.67 -6.17 -9.99
C ILE A 311 31.79 -4.78 -10.67
N PRO A 312 32.60 -3.84 -10.14
CA PRO A 312 32.74 -2.51 -10.73
C PRO A 312 33.15 -2.54 -12.21
N ILE A 313 32.56 -1.62 -12.99
CA ILE A 313 32.94 -1.37 -14.38
C ILE A 313 34.18 -0.48 -14.40
N ALA A 314 35.14 -0.78 -15.26
CA ALA A 314 36.35 0.01 -15.45
C ALA A 314 36.01 1.47 -15.77
N HIS A 315 36.75 2.43 -15.19
CA HIS A 315 36.41 3.85 -15.28
C HIS A 315 36.36 4.34 -16.74
N GLY A 316 37.36 4.00 -17.57
CA GLY A 316 37.35 4.25 -19.01
C GLY A 316 36.12 3.68 -19.75
N ALA A 317 35.73 2.44 -19.48
CA ALA A 317 34.56 1.81 -20.11
C ALA A 317 33.24 2.46 -19.65
N ASN A 318 33.12 2.75 -18.35
CA ASN A 318 31.96 3.43 -17.77
C ASN A 318 31.76 4.82 -18.38
N ARG A 319 32.86 5.56 -18.64
CA ARG A 319 32.80 6.85 -19.36
C ARG A 319 32.18 6.69 -20.75
N PHE A 320 32.65 5.72 -21.55
CA PHE A 320 32.09 5.44 -22.87
C PHE A 320 30.59 5.11 -22.80
N PHE A 321 30.17 4.22 -21.88
CA PHE A 321 28.75 3.86 -21.74
C PHE A 321 27.86 5.02 -21.28
N LYS A 322 28.39 5.94 -20.47
CA LYS A 322 27.68 7.18 -20.08
C LYS A 322 27.46 8.12 -21.26
N GLU A 323 28.45 8.25 -22.14
CA GLU A 323 28.37 9.08 -23.35
C GLU A 323 27.37 8.49 -24.37
N GLU A 324 27.40 7.18 -24.58
CA GLU A 324 26.44 6.45 -25.44
C GLU A 324 25.02 6.34 -24.84
N GLY A 325 24.80 6.95 -23.66
CA GLY A 325 23.47 7.07 -23.06
C GLY A 325 22.90 5.78 -22.49
N LEU A 326 23.76 4.79 -22.22
CA LEU A 326 23.36 3.47 -21.71
C LEU A 326 22.63 3.59 -20.36
N TYR A 327 23.10 4.48 -19.48
CA TYR A 327 22.44 4.78 -18.19
C TYR A 327 21.24 5.73 -18.31
N ARG A 328 21.09 6.48 -19.41
CA ARG A 328 19.94 7.37 -19.60
C ARG A 328 18.67 6.58 -19.92
N ARG A 329 18.75 5.54 -20.76
CA ARG A 329 17.55 4.87 -21.30
C ARG A 329 16.73 4.07 -20.29
N GLU A 330 17.33 3.48 -19.26
CA GLU A 330 16.56 2.73 -18.25
C GLU A 330 15.90 3.62 -17.21
N ILE A 331 16.57 4.70 -16.81
CA ILE A 331 16.03 5.66 -15.84
C ILE A 331 14.83 6.39 -16.45
N TYR A 332 14.90 6.84 -17.71
CA TYR A 332 13.76 7.48 -18.36
C TYR A 332 12.57 6.54 -18.54
N LYS A 333 12.75 5.26 -18.85
CA LYS A 333 11.61 4.31 -18.98
C LYS A 333 10.93 4.01 -17.66
N LYS A 334 11.70 3.80 -16.58
CA LYS A 334 11.14 3.56 -15.25
C LYS A 334 10.46 4.83 -14.73
N VAL A 335 11.13 5.98 -14.84
CA VAL A 335 10.57 7.28 -14.42
C VAL A 335 9.33 7.64 -15.21
N LEU A 336 9.28 7.44 -16.53
CA LEU A 336 8.11 7.72 -17.35
C LEU A 336 6.93 6.78 -17.02
N ASN A 337 7.19 5.50 -16.75
CA ASN A 337 6.15 4.57 -16.28
C ASN A 337 5.61 4.97 -14.90
N TYR A 338 6.47 5.34 -13.95
CA TYR A 338 6.02 5.81 -12.64
C TYR A 338 5.30 7.16 -12.73
N LEU A 339 5.74 8.09 -13.58
CA LEU A 339 5.05 9.36 -13.84
C LEU A 339 3.69 9.13 -14.51
N PHE A 340 3.59 8.17 -15.44
CA PHE A 340 2.35 7.84 -16.12
C PHE A 340 1.34 7.18 -15.17
N ILE A 341 1.79 6.27 -14.31
CA ILE A 341 0.97 5.66 -13.25
C ILE A 341 0.52 6.75 -12.26
N LEU A 342 1.41 7.65 -11.84
CA LEU A 342 1.09 8.76 -10.96
C LEU A 342 0.08 9.72 -11.60
N LEU A 343 0.24 10.05 -12.89
CA LEU A 343 -0.69 10.89 -13.66
C LEU A 343 -2.05 10.23 -13.83
N LEU A 344 -2.11 8.90 -14.03
CA LEU A 344 -3.38 8.15 -14.08
C LEU A 344 -4.08 8.13 -12.72
N ILE A 345 -3.34 7.92 -11.63
CA ILE A 345 -3.87 7.99 -10.26
C ILE A 345 -4.37 9.41 -9.97
N MET A 346 -3.62 10.43 -10.35
CA MET A 346 -3.99 11.83 -10.14
C MET A 346 -5.20 12.22 -11.00
N ALA A 347 -5.28 11.78 -12.25
CA ALA A 347 -6.44 11.97 -13.12
C ALA A 347 -7.68 11.23 -12.59
N LEU A 348 -7.51 10.04 -12.02
CA LEU A 348 -8.58 9.29 -11.36
C LEU A 348 -9.09 10.03 -10.12
N ILE A 349 -8.18 10.53 -9.27
CA ILE A 349 -8.52 11.32 -8.09
C ILE A 349 -9.24 12.61 -8.50
N VAL A 350 -8.75 13.33 -9.51
CA VAL A 350 -9.39 14.54 -10.04
C VAL A 350 -10.77 14.23 -10.65
N ALA A 351 -10.92 13.13 -11.39
CA ALA A 351 -12.20 12.71 -11.95
C ALA A 351 -13.21 12.31 -10.87
N VAL A 352 -12.76 11.63 -9.81
CA VAL A 352 -13.58 11.28 -8.64
C VAL A 352 -13.99 12.54 -7.85
N ILE A 353 -13.11 13.52 -7.74
CA ILE A 353 -13.38 14.82 -7.09
C ILE A 353 -14.35 15.66 -7.93
N GLN A 354 -14.18 15.71 -9.26
CA GLN A 354 -15.03 16.51 -10.15
C GLN A 354 -16.47 15.95 -10.27
N ARG A 355 -16.67 14.64 -10.09
CA ARG A 355 -18.01 14.02 -10.18
C ARG A 355 -18.89 14.21 -8.93
N ARG A 356 -18.38 14.71 -7.80
CA ARG A 356 -19.19 14.89 -6.57
C ARG A 356 -19.36 16.37 -6.20
N LYS A 357 -20.52 16.94 -6.55
CA LYS A 357 -21.04 18.21 -5.99
C LYS A 357 -21.38 18.03 -4.51
N ILE A 358 -20.39 18.09 -3.64
CA ILE A 358 -20.59 18.08 -2.19
C ILE A 358 -19.70 19.19 -1.62
N GLY A 359 -20.30 20.13 -0.88
CA GLY A 359 -19.67 21.34 -0.29
C GLY A 359 -18.55 21.10 0.74
N PHE A 360 -17.90 19.93 0.68
CA PHE A 360 -16.71 19.55 1.46
C PHE A 360 -15.45 20.36 1.09
N PHE A 361 -15.47 21.06 -0.04
CA PHE A 361 -14.27 21.47 -0.77
C PHE A 361 -13.65 22.82 -0.37
N LEU A 362 -14.11 23.44 0.72
CA LEU A 362 -13.51 24.69 1.21
C LEU A 362 -12.34 24.45 2.19
N ARG A 363 -12.39 23.39 3.02
CA ARG A 363 -11.34 23.11 4.02
C ARG A 363 -10.21 22.20 3.49
N THR A 364 -10.49 21.37 2.48
CA THR A 364 -9.48 20.54 1.81
C THR A 364 -8.52 21.35 0.95
N LYS A 365 -8.94 22.50 0.39
CA LYS A 365 -8.06 23.37 -0.37
C LYS A 365 -6.92 23.95 0.48
N GLU A 366 -7.21 24.34 1.72
CA GLU A 366 -6.17 24.86 2.63
C GLU A 366 -5.19 23.77 3.06
N LEU A 367 -5.68 22.55 3.36
CA LEU A 367 -4.82 21.40 3.65
C LEU A 367 -3.90 21.05 2.46
N ILE A 368 -4.43 21.07 1.23
CA ILE A 368 -3.64 20.80 0.03
C ILE A 368 -2.60 21.91 -0.20
N ARG A 369 -2.94 23.18 0.04
CA ARG A 369 -1.98 24.29 -0.06
C ARG A 369 -0.85 24.16 0.96
N VAL A 370 -1.17 23.88 2.23
CA VAL A 370 -0.15 23.69 3.26
C VAL A 370 0.73 22.49 2.96
N PHE A 371 0.15 21.38 2.50
CA PHE A 371 0.92 20.21 2.06
C PHE A 371 1.82 20.53 0.87
N ALA A 372 1.31 21.22 -0.16
CA ALA A 372 2.10 21.64 -1.31
C ALA A 372 3.24 22.58 -0.90
N LEU A 373 3.00 23.46 0.07
CA LEU A 373 4.00 24.40 0.57
C LEU A 373 5.09 23.67 1.37
N LEU A 374 4.72 22.75 2.26
CA LEU A 374 5.66 21.87 2.98
C LEU A 374 6.49 21.02 2.01
N PHE A 375 5.84 20.42 1.01
CA PHE A 375 6.50 19.62 -0.01
C PHE A 375 7.43 20.45 -0.89
N LEU A 376 7.07 21.69 -1.22
CA LEU A 376 7.92 22.63 -1.95
C LEU A 376 9.15 23.01 -1.14
N THR A 377 9.01 23.36 0.15
CA THR A 377 10.16 23.59 1.04
C THR A 377 11.08 22.37 1.11
N TRP A 378 10.52 21.17 1.02
CA TRP A 378 11.28 19.93 1.04
C TRP A 378 12.11 19.73 -0.23
N ILE A 379 11.51 19.96 -1.40
CA ILE A 379 12.21 19.91 -2.69
C ILE A 379 13.33 20.96 -2.75
N LEU A 380 13.04 22.19 -2.32
CA LEU A 380 14.01 23.28 -2.31
C LEU A 380 15.16 22.98 -1.35
N GLY A 381 14.87 22.54 -0.12
CA GLY A 381 15.89 22.17 0.86
C GLY A 381 16.79 21.02 0.37
N SER A 382 16.20 20.03 -0.31
CA SER A 382 16.95 18.93 -0.93
C SER A 382 17.85 19.38 -2.07
N TYR A 383 17.40 20.34 -2.88
CA TYR A 383 18.20 20.95 -3.94
C TYR A 383 19.37 21.79 -3.38
N PHE A 384 19.14 22.55 -2.30
CA PHE A 384 20.22 23.30 -1.66
C PHE A 384 21.23 22.38 -0.98
N LEU A 385 20.79 21.31 -0.32
CA LEU A 385 21.70 20.29 0.23
C LEU A 385 22.55 19.68 -0.88
N TYR A 386 21.96 19.29 -2.02
CA TYR A 386 22.72 18.88 -3.20
C TYR A 386 23.75 19.94 -3.62
N PHE A 387 23.31 21.20 -3.79
CA PHE A 387 24.18 22.26 -4.28
C PHE A 387 25.43 22.46 -3.41
N PHE A 388 25.28 22.45 -2.08
CA PHE A 388 26.39 22.66 -1.14
C PHE A 388 27.19 21.40 -0.81
N GLU A 389 26.58 20.21 -0.88
CA GLU A 389 27.20 18.96 -0.39
C GLU A 389 27.64 17.99 -1.50
N HIS A 390 27.16 18.13 -2.75
CA HIS A 390 27.38 17.11 -3.80
C HIS A 390 28.85 16.79 -4.14
N LYS A 391 29.76 17.73 -3.88
CA LYS A 391 31.21 17.53 -4.12
C LYS A 391 31.94 16.88 -2.95
N LEU A 392 31.35 16.91 -1.76
CA LEU A 392 32.01 16.58 -0.50
C LEU A 392 31.39 15.37 0.20
N ASN A 393 30.11 15.09 -0.06
CA ASN A 393 29.35 14.10 0.67
C ASN A 393 28.54 13.23 -0.31
N GLU A 394 28.85 11.93 -0.37
CA GLU A 394 28.18 10.98 -1.25
C GLU A 394 26.68 10.86 -0.97
N ASN A 395 26.27 11.12 0.28
CA ASN A 395 24.87 11.16 0.71
C ASN A 395 24.08 12.31 0.07
N TYR A 396 24.75 13.23 -0.64
CA TYR A 396 24.12 14.34 -1.36
C TYR A 396 24.63 14.46 -2.80
N SER A 397 25.15 13.36 -3.36
CA SER A 397 25.76 13.30 -4.70
C SER A 397 24.82 13.65 -5.86
N THR A 398 23.51 13.47 -5.68
CA THR A 398 22.48 13.88 -6.66
C THR A 398 21.29 14.52 -5.96
N VAL A 399 20.47 15.27 -6.70
CA VAL A 399 19.24 15.90 -6.16
C VAL A 399 18.30 14.85 -5.55
N LEU A 400 18.15 13.68 -6.18
CA LEU A 400 17.31 12.60 -5.67
C LEU A 400 17.90 11.93 -4.43
N ILE A 401 19.21 11.69 -4.42
CA ILE A 401 19.90 11.13 -3.25
C ILE A 401 19.84 12.14 -2.09
N SER A 402 19.95 13.44 -2.37
CA SER A 402 19.81 14.51 -1.37
C SER A 402 18.40 14.59 -0.79
N PHE A 403 17.37 14.36 -1.63
CA PHE A 403 15.98 14.26 -1.20
C PHE A 403 15.76 13.08 -0.25
N TRP A 404 16.29 11.90 -0.63
CA TRP A 404 16.22 10.70 0.21
C TRP A 404 17.00 10.86 1.51
N SER A 405 18.20 11.42 1.45
CA SER A 405 19.06 11.65 2.61
C SER A 405 18.47 12.68 3.57
N GLY A 406 17.81 13.73 3.06
CA GLY A 406 17.02 14.65 3.89
C GLY A 406 15.88 13.94 4.63
N LEU A 407 15.19 12.99 3.97
CA LEU A 407 14.10 12.22 4.59
C LEU A 407 14.61 11.28 5.68
N VAL A 408 15.68 10.54 5.39
CA VAL A 408 16.29 9.62 6.35
C VAL A 408 16.84 10.38 7.55
N ASN A 409 17.45 11.55 7.36
CA ASN A 409 17.96 12.34 8.47
C ASN A 409 16.83 12.82 9.41
N LEU A 410 15.62 13.07 8.90
CA LEU A 410 14.46 13.46 9.71
C LEU A 410 13.98 12.34 10.65
N ILE A 411 14.10 11.08 10.22
CA ILE A 411 13.64 9.91 10.98
C ILE A 411 14.77 9.35 11.86
N GLN A 412 15.98 9.32 11.32
CA GLN A 412 17.16 8.72 11.91
C GLN A 412 18.27 9.77 12.02
N PHE A 413 18.14 10.57 13.08
CA PHE A 413 19.06 11.67 13.42
C PHE A 413 20.52 11.20 13.37
N GLY A 414 21.34 11.95 12.63
CA GLY A 414 22.79 11.76 12.62
C GLY A 414 23.33 10.76 11.59
N SER A 415 22.46 9.98 10.93
CA SER A 415 22.90 8.93 9.99
C SER A 415 23.45 9.46 8.66
N LYS A 416 22.98 10.65 8.25
CA LYS A 416 23.33 11.28 6.97
C LYS A 416 23.51 12.77 7.16
N GLU A 417 24.44 13.15 8.03
CA GLU A 417 24.68 14.56 8.31
C GLU A 417 25.40 15.27 7.16
N PRO A 418 25.04 16.54 6.87
CA PRO A 418 25.82 17.41 5.99
C PRO A 418 27.19 17.73 6.60
N PHE A 419 28.22 17.80 5.77
CA PHE A 419 29.59 18.11 6.20
C PHE A 419 29.84 19.62 6.25
N THR A 420 29.15 20.42 5.44
CA THR A 420 29.31 21.87 5.41
C THR A 420 28.50 22.56 6.51
N PRO A 421 29.00 23.68 7.08
CA PRO A 421 28.24 24.47 8.05
C PRO A 421 26.88 24.94 7.48
N THR A 422 26.86 25.34 6.21
CA THR A 422 25.66 25.76 5.48
C THR A 422 24.66 24.62 5.28
N GLY A 423 25.13 23.42 4.92
CA GLY A 423 24.30 22.23 4.79
C GLY A 423 23.64 21.86 6.11
N ARG A 424 24.37 21.96 7.22
CA ARG A 424 23.83 21.71 8.58
C ARG A 424 22.72 22.69 8.93
N THR A 425 22.88 23.98 8.65
CA THR A 425 21.82 24.98 8.87
C THR A 425 20.55 24.65 8.06
N ILE A 426 20.70 24.29 6.78
CA ILE A 426 19.58 23.89 5.92
C ILE A 426 18.87 22.65 6.47
N SER A 427 19.64 21.65 6.92
CA SER A 427 19.09 20.42 7.50
C SER A 427 18.30 20.67 8.79
N ILE A 428 18.76 21.59 9.66
CA ILE A 428 18.04 21.97 10.88
C ILE A 428 16.69 22.63 10.54
N VAL A 429 16.68 23.55 9.57
CA VAL A 429 15.44 24.20 9.11
C VAL A 429 14.47 23.17 8.52
N MET A 430 14.95 22.24 7.70
CA MET A 430 14.13 21.16 7.17
C MET A 430 13.57 20.23 8.26
N MET A 431 14.35 19.93 9.31
CA MET A 431 13.89 19.13 10.45
C MET A 431 12.76 19.82 11.22
N VAL A 432 12.91 21.10 11.55
CA VAL A 432 11.89 21.87 12.27
C VAL A 432 10.59 21.96 11.47
N LEU A 433 10.69 22.29 10.18
CA LEU A 433 9.52 22.37 9.29
C LEU A 433 8.89 21.00 9.00
N GLY A 434 9.70 19.96 8.86
CA GLY A 434 9.24 18.60 8.58
C GLY A 434 8.51 17.97 9.77
N VAL A 435 9.15 17.93 10.95
CA VAL A 435 8.55 17.37 12.17
C VAL A 435 7.33 18.19 12.60
N GLY A 436 7.44 19.52 12.58
CA GLY A 436 6.32 20.41 12.91
C GLY A 436 5.16 20.27 11.91
N GLY A 437 5.46 20.18 10.61
CA GLY A 437 4.45 20.01 9.56
C GLY A 437 3.70 18.68 9.66
N ILE A 438 4.41 17.57 9.94
CA ILE A 438 3.80 16.26 10.13
C ILE A 438 2.92 16.24 11.38
N ALA A 439 3.39 16.76 12.51
CA ALA A 439 2.61 16.82 13.76
C ALA A 439 1.35 17.69 13.62
N TRP A 440 1.45 18.83 12.91
CA TRP A 440 0.29 19.66 12.61
C TRP A 440 -0.72 18.94 11.70
N PHE A 441 -0.23 18.27 10.65
CA PHE A 441 -1.08 17.52 9.71
C PHE A 441 -1.82 16.37 10.39
N THR A 442 -1.15 15.57 11.23
CA THR A 442 -1.79 14.48 11.97
C THR A 442 -2.85 15.02 12.94
N GLY A 443 -2.57 16.14 13.61
CA GLY A 443 -3.52 16.82 14.48
C GLY A 443 -4.80 17.26 13.75
N GLU A 444 -4.67 17.87 12.56
CA GLU A 444 -5.84 18.30 11.79
C GLU A 444 -6.62 17.15 11.16
N VAL A 445 -5.95 16.11 10.68
CA VAL A 445 -6.64 14.92 10.19
C VAL A 445 -7.43 14.26 11.32
N ALA A 446 -6.83 14.11 12.50
CA ALA A 446 -7.52 13.59 13.67
C ALA A 446 -8.73 14.46 14.07
N SER A 447 -8.59 15.79 14.04
CA SER A 447 -9.67 16.74 14.30
C SER A 447 -10.87 16.51 13.37
N ILE A 448 -10.62 16.24 12.08
CA ILE A 448 -11.64 15.96 11.08
C ILE A 448 -12.37 14.65 11.39
N PHE A 449 -11.66 13.60 11.79
CA PHE A 449 -12.28 12.32 12.14
C PHE A 449 -13.14 12.42 13.40
N VAL A 450 -12.64 13.09 14.43
CA VAL A 450 -13.41 13.37 15.66
C VAL A 450 -14.65 14.19 15.33
N HIS A 451 -14.51 15.25 14.54
CA HIS A 451 -15.63 16.08 14.11
C HIS A 451 -16.64 15.28 13.26
N ARG A 452 -16.19 14.38 12.39
CA ARG A 452 -17.08 13.49 11.61
C ARG A 452 -17.85 12.50 12.48
N LYS A 453 -17.21 11.90 13.49
CA LYS A 453 -17.89 10.99 14.42
C LYS A 453 -18.99 11.73 15.19
N LEU A 454 -18.72 12.98 15.61
CA LEU A 454 -19.69 13.84 16.28
C LEU A 454 -20.81 14.35 15.34
N MET A 455 -20.52 14.64 14.08
CA MET A 455 -21.49 15.17 13.11
C MET A 455 -22.30 14.07 12.38
N GLY A 456 -21.78 12.84 12.31
CA GLY A 456 -22.47 11.68 11.73
C GLY A 456 -23.75 11.33 12.47
N GLY A 457 -23.71 11.36 13.82
CA GLY A 457 -24.91 11.23 14.65
C GLY A 457 -25.91 12.36 14.42
N LYS A 458 -25.44 13.62 14.32
CA LYS A 458 -26.29 14.80 14.09
C LYS A 458 -27.09 14.73 12.78
N ARG A 459 -26.45 14.31 11.68
CA ARG A 459 -27.14 14.19 10.37
C ARG A 459 -28.13 13.03 10.30
N ARG A 460 -27.92 11.96 11.09
CA ARG A 460 -28.86 10.83 11.18
C ARG A 460 -30.16 11.27 11.89
N MET A 461 -30.05 12.10 12.93
CA MET A 461 -31.19 12.61 13.71
C MET A 461 -32.11 13.54 12.90
N GLU A 462 -31.57 14.51 12.15
CA GLU A 462 -32.37 15.50 11.40
C GLU A 462 -33.28 14.87 10.33
N LYS A 463 -32.98 13.65 9.87
CA LYS A 463 -33.76 12.91 8.87
C LYS A 463 -34.56 11.74 9.45
N MET A 464 -34.44 11.51 10.76
CA MET A 464 -35.08 10.38 11.44
C MET A 464 -36.59 10.59 11.49
N LYS A 465 -37.37 9.57 11.10
CA LYS A 465 -38.82 9.57 11.23
C LYS A 465 -39.22 8.39 12.10
N ASN A 466 -40.41 8.45 12.69
CA ASN A 466 -40.99 7.31 13.42
C ASN A 466 -40.25 6.95 14.73
N HIS A 467 -39.59 7.93 15.36
CA HIS A 467 -38.81 7.83 16.62
C HIS A 467 -39.56 8.45 17.81
N TYR A 468 -39.16 8.14 19.05
CA TYR A 468 -39.63 8.85 20.25
C TYR A 468 -38.74 10.04 20.58
N VAL A 469 -39.31 11.06 21.23
CA VAL A 469 -38.55 12.18 21.79
C VAL A 469 -38.82 12.27 23.29
N ILE A 470 -37.76 12.35 24.10
CA ILE A 470 -37.86 12.60 25.55
C ILE A 470 -37.26 13.98 25.83
N ALA A 471 -38.10 14.93 26.23
CA ALA A 471 -37.69 16.28 26.63
C ALA A 471 -37.57 16.40 28.15
N ASN A 472 -36.74 17.35 28.59
CA ASN A 472 -36.44 17.60 30.00
C ASN A 472 -35.87 16.36 30.71
N TRP A 473 -34.82 15.78 30.13
CA TRP A 473 -34.17 14.59 30.68
C TRP A 473 -33.86 14.69 32.18
N ASN A 474 -34.23 13.65 32.93
CA ASN A 474 -33.94 13.46 34.35
C ASN A 474 -33.84 11.95 34.67
N ASN A 475 -33.66 11.57 35.94
CA ASN A 475 -33.46 10.17 36.36
C ASN A 475 -34.64 9.23 36.03
N LYS A 476 -35.86 9.74 35.82
CA LYS A 476 -37.00 8.90 35.41
C LYS A 476 -36.84 8.38 33.98
N GLY A 477 -36.07 9.08 33.16
CA GLY A 477 -35.88 8.77 31.74
C GLY A 477 -35.24 7.39 31.50
N TYR A 478 -34.39 6.91 32.41
CA TYR A 478 -33.77 5.58 32.29
C TYR A 478 -34.83 4.46 32.29
N GLY A 479 -35.75 4.49 33.25
CA GLY A 479 -36.85 3.52 33.32
C GLY A 479 -37.76 3.58 32.10
N ILE A 480 -38.02 4.79 31.57
CA ILE A 480 -38.84 4.97 30.37
C ILE A 480 -38.17 4.33 29.14
N ILE A 481 -36.85 4.47 28.98
CA ILE A 481 -36.12 3.84 27.88
C ILE A 481 -36.18 2.32 28.00
N GLU A 482 -35.95 1.76 29.18
CA GLU A 482 -36.00 0.32 29.40
C GLU A 482 -37.39 -0.25 29.07
N GLN A 483 -38.47 0.46 29.40
CA GLN A 483 -39.83 0.08 29.04
C GLN A 483 -40.12 0.21 27.53
N LEU A 484 -39.74 1.33 26.90
CA LEU A 484 -39.98 1.58 25.46
C LEU A 484 -39.12 0.70 24.53
N HIS A 485 -38.00 0.19 25.03
CA HIS A 485 -37.12 -0.75 24.33
C HIS A 485 -37.18 -2.17 24.90
N SER A 486 -38.19 -2.49 25.71
CA SER A 486 -38.43 -3.85 26.21
C SER A 486 -38.45 -4.85 25.06
N SER A 487 -37.96 -6.06 25.29
CA SER A 487 -37.93 -7.13 24.28
C SER A 487 -39.30 -7.55 23.77
N ASP A 488 -40.35 -7.25 24.54
CA ASP A 488 -41.69 -7.75 24.30
C ASP A 488 -42.52 -6.82 23.40
N LEU A 489 -42.04 -5.59 23.14
CA LEU A 489 -42.61 -4.69 22.16
C LEU A 489 -42.26 -5.14 20.72
N GLU A 490 -43.27 -5.26 19.85
CA GLU A 490 -43.07 -5.70 18.46
C GLU A 490 -42.24 -4.72 17.61
N LEU A 491 -42.27 -3.42 17.96
CA LEU A 491 -41.65 -2.35 17.20
C LEU A 491 -40.83 -1.44 18.11
N LYS A 492 -39.53 -1.72 18.18
CA LYS A 492 -38.56 -0.82 18.83
C LYS A 492 -38.29 0.38 17.93
N ARG A 493 -38.40 1.59 18.50
CA ARG A 493 -38.27 2.85 17.78
C ARG A 493 -37.13 3.64 18.39
N PRO A 494 -36.24 4.23 17.59
CA PRO A 494 -35.16 5.06 18.12
C PRO A 494 -35.66 6.13 19.08
N ILE A 495 -34.86 6.47 20.09
CA ILE A 495 -35.22 7.49 21.10
C ILE A 495 -34.25 8.67 20.98
N ILE A 496 -34.79 9.88 20.94
CA ILE A 496 -33.99 11.12 20.99
C ILE A 496 -34.25 11.82 22.32
N ILE A 497 -33.20 11.97 23.11
CA ILE A 497 -33.18 12.71 24.37
C ILE A 497 -32.83 14.17 24.08
N ILE A 498 -33.62 15.11 24.59
CA ILE A 498 -33.29 16.54 24.60
C ILE A 498 -32.97 16.97 26.03
N ALA A 499 -31.74 17.44 26.24
CA ALA A 499 -31.24 17.83 27.55
C ALA A 499 -30.36 19.07 27.47
N GLU A 500 -30.44 19.96 28.46
CA GLU A 500 -29.63 21.18 28.50
C GLU A 500 -28.15 20.88 28.79
N SER A 501 -27.91 19.98 29.73
CA SER A 501 -26.57 19.46 30.05
C SER A 501 -26.43 18.02 29.57
N THR A 502 -25.29 17.72 28.95
CA THR A 502 -24.91 16.37 28.52
C THR A 502 -23.94 15.71 29.50
N GLU A 503 -23.39 16.46 30.46
CA GLU A 503 -22.36 15.97 31.39
C GLU A 503 -22.92 15.00 32.44
N SER A 504 -24.23 15.07 32.69
CA SER A 504 -24.94 14.20 33.64
C SER A 504 -25.59 12.96 32.99
N ILE A 505 -25.46 12.79 31.67
CA ILE A 505 -26.10 11.68 30.96
C ILE A 505 -25.08 10.57 30.75
N ASN A 506 -25.12 9.57 31.62
CA ASN A 506 -24.32 8.36 31.48
C ASN A 506 -25.24 7.20 31.11
N LEU A 507 -25.39 6.95 29.80
CA LEU A 507 -26.20 5.84 29.32
C LEU A 507 -25.48 4.51 29.62
N PRO A 508 -26.14 3.55 30.29
CA PRO A 508 -25.57 2.24 30.53
C PRO A 508 -25.18 1.52 29.23
N GLU A 509 -24.11 0.73 29.27
CA GLU A 509 -23.74 -0.17 28.16
C GLU A 509 -24.67 -1.41 28.13
N LYS A 510 -25.95 -1.20 27.82
CA LYS A 510 -26.94 -2.28 27.60
C LYS A 510 -27.64 -2.10 26.24
N MET A 511 -28.17 -3.20 25.69
CA MET A 511 -28.82 -3.22 24.37
C MET A 511 -30.02 -2.26 24.26
N GLU A 512 -30.71 -1.98 25.37
CA GLU A 512 -31.83 -1.04 25.42
C GLU A 512 -31.39 0.40 25.13
N TYR A 513 -30.10 0.73 25.19
CA TYR A 513 -29.58 2.08 24.99
C TYR A 513 -28.88 2.27 23.63
N ASP A 514 -28.77 1.23 22.80
CA ASP A 514 -28.02 1.25 21.53
C ASP A 514 -28.60 2.24 20.49
N ASP A 515 -29.93 2.38 20.47
CA ASP A 515 -30.66 3.28 19.55
C ASP A 515 -31.17 4.56 20.25
N VAL A 516 -30.39 5.06 21.21
CA VAL A 516 -30.66 6.31 21.93
C VAL A 516 -29.69 7.41 21.49
N TYR A 517 -30.24 8.56 21.11
CA TYR A 517 -29.49 9.71 20.61
C TYR A 517 -29.71 10.93 21.51
N ILE A 518 -28.69 11.77 21.67
CA ILE A 518 -28.75 12.93 22.58
C ILE A 518 -28.62 14.24 21.79
N VAL A 519 -29.52 15.17 22.07
CA VAL A 519 -29.60 16.52 21.51
C VAL A 519 -29.44 17.54 22.63
N LYS A 520 -28.29 18.23 22.66
CA LYS A 520 -27.98 19.22 23.70
C LYS A 520 -28.69 20.56 23.48
N GLY A 521 -29.61 20.95 24.35
CA GLY A 521 -30.24 22.27 24.36
C GLY A 521 -31.56 22.29 25.11
N ASN A 522 -32.12 23.49 25.28
CA ASN A 522 -33.44 23.65 25.91
C ASN A 522 -34.55 23.23 24.91
N PRO A 523 -35.46 22.31 25.28
CA PRO A 523 -36.52 21.82 24.41
C PRO A 523 -37.64 22.83 24.11
N ALA A 524 -37.75 23.94 24.84
CA ALA A 524 -38.65 25.05 24.50
C ALA A 524 -38.12 25.89 23.33
N ASN A 525 -36.88 25.69 22.87
CA ASN A 525 -36.35 26.36 21.70
C ASN A 525 -36.68 25.57 20.41
N GLU A 526 -37.41 26.21 19.50
CA GLU A 526 -37.81 25.64 18.21
C GLU A 526 -36.66 25.07 17.39
N ALA A 527 -35.48 25.71 17.41
CA ALA A 527 -34.31 25.24 16.67
C ALA A 527 -33.81 23.89 17.20
N ILE A 528 -33.93 23.66 18.51
CA ILE A 528 -33.54 22.42 19.17
C ILE A 528 -34.53 21.30 18.83
N LEU A 529 -35.84 21.60 18.88
CA LEU A 529 -36.89 20.65 18.48
C LEU A 529 -36.78 20.26 17.00
N LYS A 530 -36.55 21.25 16.11
CA LYS A 530 -36.33 21.00 14.67
C LYS A 530 -35.09 20.13 14.45
N ARG A 531 -34.01 20.33 15.22
CA ARG A 531 -32.79 19.51 15.15
C ARG A 531 -32.99 18.08 15.65
N ALA A 532 -33.87 17.88 16.63
CA ALA A 532 -34.33 16.57 17.06
C ALA A 532 -35.38 15.95 16.11
N ASN A 533 -35.75 16.66 15.05
CA ASN A 533 -36.85 16.34 14.15
C ASN A 533 -38.14 15.95 14.89
N ALA A 534 -38.45 16.65 15.98
CA ALA A 534 -39.54 16.31 16.89
C ALA A 534 -40.91 16.34 16.19
N GLN A 535 -41.09 17.20 15.19
CA GLN A 535 -42.32 17.31 14.42
C GLN A 535 -42.66 16.04 13.60
N ASN A 536 -41.70 15.14 13.37
CA ASN A 536 -41.89 13.88 12.66
C ASN A 536 -41.72 12.64 13.57
N ALA A 537 -41.69 12.86 14.89
CA ALA A 537 -41.62 11.78 15.87
C ALA A 537 -42.94 10.98 15.91
N HIS A 538 -42.88 9.76 16.43
CA HIS A 538 -44.06 8.94 16.70
C HIS A 538 -44.87 9.48 17.88
N ALA A 539 -44.17 9.85 18.97
CA ALA A 539 -44.72 10.52 20.13
C ALA A 539 -43.61 11.27 20.88
N MET A 540 -43.99 12.25 21.70
CA MET A 540 -43.08 13.01 22.54
C MET A 540 -43.46 12.90 24.02
N ILE A 541 -42.49 12.57 24.86
CA ILE A 541 -42.61 12.53 26.32
C ILE A 541 -41.93 13.77 26.89
N ILE A 542 -42.63 14.51 27.73
CA ILE A 542 -42.13 15.71 28.41
C ILE A 542 -42.11 15.42 29.91
N LEU A 543 -40.91 15.32 30.47
CA LEU A 543 -40.73 15.11 31.89
C LEU A 543 -40.76 16.44 32.64
N ALA A 544 -41.32 16.45 33.84
CA ALA A 544 -41.23 17.63 34.69
C ALA A 544 -39.80 17.75 35.24
N LYS A 545 -39.22 18.96 35.18
CA LYS A 545 -37.98 19.26 35.91
C LYS A 545 -38.26 19.25 37.42
N ASP A 546 -37.24 18.96 38.24
CA ASP A 546 -37.38 18.81 39.70
C ASP A 546 -38.02 20.03 40.39
N ILE A 547 -38.73 19.74 41.49
CA ILE A 547 -39.69 20.59 42.23
C ILE A 547 -39.14 21.94 42.71
N GLU A 548 -37.82 22.13 42.77
CA GLU A 548 -37.19 23.30 43.42
C GLU A 548 -37.66 24.65 42.86
N ASN A 549 -38.12 24.67 41.60
CA ASN A 549 -38.69 25.87 40.99
C ASN A 549 -40.09 25.55 40.47
N GLY A 550 -41.15 26.13 41.05
CA GLY A 550 -42.55 26.04 40.57
C GLY A 550 -42.82 26.51 39.13
N ILE A 551 -41.73 26.74 38.37
CA ILE A 551 -41.60 27.05 36.94
C ILE A 551 -41.60 25.76 36.09
N ALA A 552 -41.35 24.57 36.65
CA ALA A 552 -41.24 23.31 35.91
C ALA A 552 -42.45 23.04 34.99
N ASP A 553 -43.68 23.21 35.48
CA ASP A 553 -44.89 23.00 34.66
C ASP A 553 -45.03 24.05 33.55
N ALA A 554 -44.58 25.29 33.80
CA ALA A 554 -44.65 26.36 32.79
C ALA A 554 -43.71 26.05 31.63
N GLU A 555 -42.54 25.47 31.92
CA GLU A 555 -41.62 24.99 30.90
C GLU A 555 -42.19 23.82 30.10
N SER A 556 -42.84 22.84 30.75
CA SER A 556 -43.56 21.76 30.05
C SER A 556 -44.61 22.31 29.07
N ILE A 557 -45.38 23.32 29.50
CA ILE A 557 -46.37 24.00 28.65
C ILE A 557 -45.69 24.73 27.48
N LEU A 558 -44.58 25.43 27.72
CA LEU A 558 -43.82 26.09 26.65
C LEU A 558 -43.26 25.10 25.62
N ILE A 559 -42.81 23.92 26.05
CA ILE A 559 -42.35 22.86 25.15
C ILE A 559 -43.50 22.37 24.28
N ILE A 560 -44.69 22.15 24.86
CA ILE A 560 -45.91 21.76 24.12
C ILE A 560 -46.22 22.80 23.04
N LEU A 561 -46.30 24.08 23.40
CA LEU A 561 -46.59 25.16 22.46
C LEU A 561 -45.54 25.27 21.35
N SER A 562 -44.26 25.13 21.71
CA SER A 562 -43.15 25.19 20.76
C SER A 562 -43.21 24.03 19.76
N LEU A 563 -43.54 22.82 20.22
CA LEU A 563 -43.78 21.66 19.37
C LEU A 563 -44.96 21.90 18.42
N ARG A 564 -46.10 22.38 18.94
CA ARG A 564 -47.29 22.66 18.12
C ARG A 564 -46.98 23.68 17.03
N LYS A 565 -46.25 24.75 17.36
CA LYS A 565 -45.79 25.74 16.38
C LYS A 565 -44.93 25.12 15.28
N ILE A 566 -43.91 24.31 15.62
CA ILE A 566 -43.05 23.72 14.58
C ILE A 566 -43.79 22.68 13.71
N CYS A 567 -44.80 21.99 14.25
CA CYS A 567 -45.68 21.11 13.46
C CYS A 567 -46.52 21.93 12.47
N ALA A 568 -47.10 23.05 12.93
CA ALA A 568 -47.86 23.96 12.09
C ALA A 568 -47.00 24.60 10.98
N ASP A 569 -45.81 25.10 11.33
CA ASP A 569 -44.82 25.63 10.38
C ASP A 569 -44.46 24.60 9.28
N ALA A 570 -44.26 23.35 9.68
CA ALA A 570 -43.88 22.26 8.78
C ALA A 570 -45.08 21.65 8.02
N LYS A 571 -46.31 22.07 8.33
CA LYS A 571 -47.56 21.52 7.77
C LYS A 571 -47.67 19.99 7.93
N VAL A 572 -47.30 19.49 9.10
CA VAL A 572 -47.40 18.07 9.46
C VAL A 572 -48.48 17.87 10.52
N LYS A 573 -49.08 16.67 10.54
CA LYS A 573 -50.02 16.24 11.57
C LYS A 573 -49.40 16.40 12.96
N HIS A 574 -50.18 16.87 13.92
CA HIS A 574 -49.73 16.98 15.29
C HIS A 574 -49.50 15.60 15.89
N ILE A 575 -48.32 15.42 16.49
CA ILE A 575 -47.95 14.16 17.13
C ILE A 575 -48.58 14.03 18.53
N PRO A 576 -48.78 12.81 19.04
CA PRO A 576 -49.12 12.54 20.43
C PRO A 576 -48.07 13.10 21.40
N VAL A 577 -48.53 13.76 22.46
CA VAL A 577 -47.68 14.30 23.53
C VAL A 577 -48.10 13.74 24.87
N ILE A 578 -47.16 13.17 25.62
CA ILE A 578 -47.35 12.68 26.99
C ILE A 578 -46.54 13.61 27.90
N ALA A 579 -47.23 14.41 28.73
CA ALA A 579 -46.58 15.41 29.57
C ALA A 579 -46.80 15.14 31.05
N GLU A 580 -45.72 15.14 31.82
CA GLU A 580 -45.79 15.13 33.28
C GLU A 580 -46.04 16.56 33.80
N ILE A 581 -47.09 16.73 34.60
CA ILE A 581 -47.42 18.00 35.27
C ILE A 581 -47.52 17.74 36.78
N LEU A 582 -46.71 18.46 37.56
CA LEU A 582 -46.61 18.28 39.00
C LEU A 582 -47.73 19.00 39.73
N ASN A 583 -48.10 20.21 39.28
CA ASN A 583 -49.14 21.00 39.92
C ASN A 583 -50.54 20.67 39.35
N PRO A 584 -51.45 20.12 40.16
CA PRO A 584 -52.85 19.91 39.83
C PRO A 584 -53.56 21.07 39.12
N GLN A 585 -53.30 22.30 39.56
CA GLN A 585 -54.01 23.49 39.09
C GLN A 585 -53.63 23.85 37.64
N LYS A 586 -52.49 23.35 37.15
CA LYS A 586 -51.99 23.62 35.80
C LYS A 586 -52.33 22.53 34.79
N VAL A 587 -52.96 21.43 35.22
CA VAL A 587 -53.36 20.31 34.33
C VAL A 587 -54.28 20.81 33.22
N ASN A 588 -55.32 21.58 33.56
CA ASN A 588 -56.26 22.12 32.57
C ASN A 588 -55.59 23.09 31.59
N LEU A 589 -54.62 23.89 32.09
CA LEU A 589 -53.87 24.83 31.25
C LEU A 589 -52.96 24.10 30.26
N ALA A 590 -52.27 23.06 30.71
CA ALA A 590 -51.45 22.22 29.85
C ALA A 590 -52.30 21.46 28.82
N ALA A 591 -53.50 21.01 29.20
CA ALA A 591 -54.43 20.36 28.29
C ALA A 591 -54.82 21.33 27.18
N TYR A 592 -55.23 22.55 27.54
CA TYR A 592 -55.62 23.58 26.59
C TYR A 592 -54.49 23.93 25.61
N ALA A 593 -53.25 24.04 26.10
CA ALA A 593 -52.07 24.28 25.25
C ALA A 593 -51.81 23.16 24.22
N GLY A 594 -52.28 21.93 24.50
CA GLY A 594 -52.10 20.78 23.62
C GLY A 594 -53.25 20.50 22.65
N VAL A 595 -54.42 21.12 22.84
CA VAL A 595 -55.68 20.80 22.12
C VAL A 595 -55.80 21.45 20.74
N GLU A 596 -54.93 22.40 20.37
CA GLU A 596 -54.94 22.92 19.00
C GLU A 596 -54.50 21.85 17.99
N GLY A 597 -55.44 21.41 17.14
CA GLY A 597 -55.20 20.56 15.97
C GLY A 597 -55.71 19.11 16.08
N ASP A 598 -55.10 18.21 15.32
CA ASP A 598 -55.47 16.79 15.16
C ASP A 598 -54.63 15.83 16.03
N GLY A 599 -53.89 16.37 17.00
CA GLY A 599 -52.98 15.62 17.86
C GLY A 599 -53.57 15.39 19.26
N SER A 600 -53.29 14.23 19.85
CA SER A 600 -53.66 13.94 21.24
C SER A 600 -52.64 14.51 22.22
N ILE A 601 -53.11 14.93 23.39
CA ILE A 601 -52.28 15.24 24.55
C ILE A 601 -52.77 14.42 25.75
N GLU A 602 -51.84 13.74 26.41
CA GLU A 602 -52.09 13.01 27.65
C GLU A 602 -51.27 13.65 28.77
N ILE A 603 -51.94 13.99 29.87
CA ILE A 603 -51.29 14.63 31.01
C ILE A 603 -51.29 13.66 32.18
N ILE A 604 -50.09 13.34 32.64
CA ILE A 604 -49.87 12.48 33.78
C ILE A 604 -49.48 13.35 34.97
N SER A 605 -50.29 13.34 36.01
CA SER A 605 -49.94 13.96 37.29
C SER A 605 -49.55 12.88 38.29
N SER A 606 -48.24 12.75 38.53
CA SER A 606 -47.67 11.78 39.47
C SER A 606 -48.21 11.99 40.90
N HIS A 607 -48.51 13.23 41.28
CA HIS A 607 -49.13 13.55 42.56
C HIS A 607 -50.53 12.94 42.71
N PHE A 608 -51.42 13.15 41.73
CA PHE A 608 -52.79 12.61 41.79
C PHE A 608 -52.83 11.09 41.69
N LEU A 609 -52.00 10.51 40.82
CA LEU A 609 -51.95 9.06 40.66
C LEU A 609 -51.45 8.39 41.95
N GLY A 610 -50.35 8.90 42.53
CA GLY A 610 -49.80 8.40 43.78
C GLY A 610 -50.78 8.53 44.95
N GLN A 611 -51.47 9.67 45.09
CA GLN A 611 -52.47 9.86 46.15
C GLN A 611 -53.63 8.86 46.06
N LYS A 612 -54.20 8.69 44.85
CA LYS A 612 -55.31 7.74 44.64
C LYS A 612 -54.87 6.30 44.87
N LEU A 613 -53.67 5.95 44.40
CA LEU A 613 -53.11 4.62 44.58
C LEU A 613 -52.83 4.31 46.07
N LEU A 614 -52.32 5.27 46.84
CA LEU A 614 -52.13 5.12 48.29
C LEU A 614 -53.47 4.93 49.02
N ALA A 615 -54.48 5.72 48.69
CA ALA A 615 -55.81 5.57 49.26
C ALA A 615 -56.41 4.19 48.93
N GLN A 616 -56.26 3.73 47.69
CA GLN A 616 -56.75 2.42 47.27
C GLN A 616 -55.96 1.27 47.91
N ALA A 617 -54.64 1.40 48.05
CA ALA A 617 -53.79 0.42 48.71
C ALA A 617 -54.08 0.31 50.21
N ALA A 618 -54.52 1.39 50.84
CA ALA A 618 -55.00 1.37 52.22
C ALA A 618 -56.32 0.57 52.36
N VAL A 619 -57.21 0.63 51.36
CA VAL A 619 -58.47 -0.12 51.33
C VAL A 619 -58.25 -1.58 50.91
N SER A 620 -57.33 -1.82 49.98
CA SER A 620 -57.07 -3.14 49.38
C SER A 620 -55.56 -3.36 49.27
N PRO A 621 -54.91 -3.86 50.33
CA PRO A 621 -53.48 -4.15 50.32
C PRO A 621 -53.10 -5.07 49.17
N GLY A 622 -52.01 -4.73 48.47
CA GLY A 622 -51.52 -5.45 47.29
C GLY A 622 -52.01 -4.89 45.95
N VAL A 623 -53.01 -3.99 45.93
CA VAL A 623 -53.48 -3.38 44.67
C VAL A 623 -52.37 -2.61 43.94
N SER A 624 -51.43 -2.00 44.68
CA SER A 624 -50.32 -1.27 44.08
C SER A 624 -49.42 -2.17 43.22
N LYS A 625 -49.23 -3.44 43.62
CA LYS A 625 -48.47 -4.41 42.83
C LYS A 625 -49.20 -4.77 41.54
N VAL A 626 -50.53 -4.91 41.61
CA VAL A 626 -51.35 -5.15 40.41
C VAL A 626 -51.21 -3.99 39.43
N TYR A 627 -51.27 -2.74 39.91
CA TYR A 627 -51.02 -1.58 39.03
C TYR A 627 -49.60 -1.55 38.48
N GLU A 628 -48.58 -1.88 39.28
CA GLU A 628 -47.19 -1.95 38.85
C GLU A 628 -46.98 -3.00 37.74
N ASP A 629 -47.50 -4.21 37.94
CA ASP A 629 -47.40 -5.30 36.96
C ASP A 629 -48.17 -4.95 35.67
N LEU A 630 -49.37 -4.36 35.76
CA LEU A 630 -50.17 -3.95 34.59
C LEU A 630 -49.53 -2.82 33.76
N LEU A 631 -48.63 -2.03 34.36
CA LEU A 631 -47.93 -0.91 33.72
C LEU A 631 -46.52 -1.26 33.24
N THR A 632 -46.06 -2.49 33.52
CA THR A 632 -44.73 -2.96 33.14
C THR A 632 -44.82 -3.83 31.90
N PHE A 633 -43.96 -3.57 30.91
CA PHE A 633 -43.86 -4.40 29.70
C PHE A 633 -42.97 -5.63 29.97
N ASP A 634 -43.56 -6.72 30.48
CA ASP A 634 -42.87 -7.98 30.79
C ASP A 634 -43.59 -9.26 30.28
N LYS A 635 -42.85 -10.37 30.18
CA LYS A 635 -43.34 -11.65 29.63
C LYS A 635 -44.35 -12.41 30.49
N ILE A 636 -44.59 -12.01 31.74
CA ILE A 636 -45.27 -12.86 32.73
C ILE A 636 -46.65 -12.27 33.10
N GLY A 637 -46.82 -10.95 32.96
CA GLY A 637 -48.05 -10.23 33.25
C GLY A 637 -49.05 -10.10 32.07
N GLY A 638 -50.22 -9.56 32.38
CA GLY A 638 -51.13 -9.02 31.37
C GLY A 638 -50.97 -7.51 31.29
N GLU A 639 -50.97 -6.95 30.09
CA GLU A 639 -50.79 -5.53 29.83
C GLU A 639 -52.12 -4.89 29.38
N ILE A 640 -52.28 -3.59 29.62
CA ILE A 640 -53.46 -2.86 29.14
C ILE A 640 -53.22 -2.35 27.72
N TYR A 641 -54.07 -2.80 26.78
CA TYR A 641 -54.05 -2.35 25.40
C TYR A 641 -55.35 -1.65 25.01
N LYS A 642 -55.23 -0.71 24.06
CA LYS A 642 -56.35 -0.09 23.37
C LYS A 642 -56.53 -0.75 22.00
N CYS A 643 -57.73 -1.22 21.68
CA CYS A 643 -58.07 -1.77 20.37
C CYS A 643 -59.43 -1.27 19.87
N THR A 644 -59.74 -1.51 18.60
CA THR A 644 -61.06 -1.24 18.02
C THR A 644 -62.07 -2.31 18.41
N VAL A 645 -63.36 -1.99 18.30
CA VAL A 645 -64.43 -2.99 18.46
C VAL A 645 -64.40 -3.95 17.27
N PRO A 646 -64.42 -5.28 17.49
CA PRO A 646 -64.55 -6.25 16.40
C PRO A 646 -65.84 -6.07 15.61
N GLN A 647 -65.76 -6.19 14.29
CA GLN A 647 -66.91 -5.95 13.40
C GLN A 647 -68.14 -6.81 13.76
N HIS A 648 -67.92 -8.06 14.17
CA HIS A 648 -69.01 -8.97 14.57
C HIS A 648 -69.61 -8.66 15.97
N MET A 649 -68.95 -7.80 16.75
CA MET A 649 -69.40 -7.35 18.08
C MET A 649 -70.11 -6.00 18.04
N ILE A 650 -70.09 -5.29 16.91
CA ILE A 650 -70.83 -4.02 16.75
C ILE A 650 -72.33 -4.29 16.94
N GLY A 651 -72.99 -3.47 17.76
CA GLY A 651 -74.39 -3.64 18.13
C GLY A 651 -74.65 -4.62 19.28
N ARG A 652 -73.64 -5.38 19.74
CA ARG A 652 -73.73 -6.27 20.91
C ARG A 652 -73.49 -5.52 22.21
N SER A 653 -73.89 -6.09 23.34
CA SER A 653 -73.65 -5.50 24.66
C SER A 653 -72.23 -5.79 25.17
N PHE A 654 -71.75 -5.02 26.14
CA PHE A 654 -70.46 -5.30 26.81
C PHE A 654 -70.43 -6.68 27.48
N HIS A 655 -71.58 -7.17 27.95
CA HIS A 655 -71.71 -8.52 28.51
C HIS A 655 -71.44 -9.61 27.47
N ASP A 656 -71.88 -9.41 26.23
CA ASP A 656 -71.63 -10.34 25.13
C ASP A 656 -70.13 -10.35 24.79
N LEU A 657 -69.45 -9.20 24.88
CA LEU A 657 -68.00 -9.08 24.70
C LEU A 657 -67.22 -9.82 25.80
N LEU A 658 -67.66 -9.75 27.05
CA LEU A 658 -67.08 -10.54 28.14
C LEU A 658 -67.27 -12.04 27.91
N SER A 659 -68.44 -12.45 27.41
CA SER A 659 -68.73 -13.85 27.10
C SER A 659 -67.84 -14.35 25.95
N PHE A 660 -67.69 -13.56 24.89
CA PHE A 660 -66.80 -13.85 23.78
C PHE A 660 -65.33 -13.94 24.22
N ALA A 661 -64.87 -13.00 25.04
CA ALA A 661 -63.52 -13.04 25.60
C ALA A 661 -63.27 -14.31 26.45
N ASN A 662 -64.29 -14.80 27.16
CA ASN A 662 -64.20 -16.06 27.89
C ASN A 662 -64.11 -17.28 26.97
N GLU A 663 -64.78 -17.27 25.81
CA GLU A 663 -64.62 -18.32 24.79
C GLU A 663 -63.21 -18.30 24.18
N LEU A 664 -62.65 -17.11 23.89
CA LEU A 664 -61.27 -16.96 23.45
C LEU A 664 -60.29 -17.51 24.49
N ARG A 665 -60.56 -17.28 25.77
CA ARG A 665 -59.75 -17.81 26.87
C ARG A 665 -59.70 -19.34 26.89
N GLN A 666 -60.81 -20.01 26.58
CA GLN A 666 -60.84 -21.49 26.45
C GLN A 666 -59.98 -21.98 25.28
N LYS A 667 -59.76 -21.15 24.26
CA LYS A 667 -58.85 -21.39 23.14
C LYS A 667 -57.42 -20.93 23.42
N ASN A 668 -57.08 -20.66 24.69
CA ASN A 668 -55.77 -20.22 25.14
C ASN A 668 -55.38 -18.80 24.66
N ILE A 669 -56.37 -17.95 24.36
CA ILE A 669 -56.18 -16.54 24.02
C ILE A 669 -56.67 -15.71 25.21
N ASN A 670 -55.75 -15.17 26.01
CA ASN A 670 -56.08 -14.50 27.26
C ASN A 670 -56.35 -13.01 27.02
N ILE A 671 -57.62 -12.64 26.93
CA ILE A 671 -58.06 -11.25 26.79
C ILE A 671 -59.17 -10.97 27.80
N ILE A 672 -59.07 -9.84 28.51
CA ILE A 672 -60.08 -9.39 29.47
C ILE A 672 -60.48 -7.96 29.10
N PRO A 673 -61.66 -7.75 28.50
CA PRO A 673 -62.22 -6.43 28.30
C PRO A 673 -62.45 -5.74 29.66
N ILE A 674 -61.93 -4.52 29.82
CA ILE A 674 -62.05 -3.77 31.08
C ILE A 674 -62.82 -2.46 30.93
N ALA A 675 -62.77 -1.81 29.77
CA ALA A 675 -63.45 -0.53 29.58
C ALA A 675 -63.79 -0.25 28.12
N ILE A 676 -64.77 0.63 27.93
CA ILE A 676 -65.13 1.21 26.63
C ILE A 676 -64.80 2.70 26.67
N TYR A 677 -64.14 3.17 25.63
CA TYR A 677 -63.85 4.58 25.39
C TYR A 677 -64.71 5.08 24.24
N ARG A 678 -65.67 5.96 24.54
CA ARG A 678 -66.65 6.50 23.58
C ARG A 678 -66.64 8.03 23.63
N GLY A 679 -66.28 8.65 22.52
CA GLY A 679 -66.00 10.09 22.50
C GLY A 679 -64.82 10.39 23.43
N ASP A 680 -65.04 11.24 24.44
CA ASP A 680 -64.03 11.59 25.45
C ASP A 680 -64.25 10.88 26.80
N ASN A 681 -65.28 10.02 26.90
CA ASN A 681 -65.64 9.36 28.15
C ASN A 681 -65.12 7.92 28.19
N LEU A 682 -64.48 7.58 29.33
CA LEU A 682 -64.04 6.22 29.66
C LEU A 682 -65.05 5.59 30.62
N PHE A 683 -65.63 4.46 30.21
CA PHE A 683 -66.56 3.68 31.01
C PHE A 683 -65.89 2.36 31.40
N ILE A 684 -65.50 2.23 32.68
CA ILE A 684 -64.85 1.02 33.21
C ILE A 684 -65.94 0.04 33.66
N ASN A 685 -65.89 -1.19 33.13
CA ASN A 685 -66.89 -2.23 33.36
C ASN A 685 -68.35 -1.72 33.24
N PRO A 686 -68.74 -1.14 32.09
CA PRO A 686 -70.04 -0.49 31.95
C PRO A 686 -71.20 -1.46 32.12
N SER A 687 -72.22 -0.99 32.83
CA SER A 687 -73.52 -1.64 32.88
C SER A 687 -74.28 -1.49 31.55
N ARG A 688 -75.33 -2.28 31.36
CA ARG A 688 -76.22 -2.16 30.19
C ARG A 688 -76.97 -0.84 30.13
N GLU A 689 -77.09 -0.12 31.25
CA GLU A 689 -77.75 1.19 31.30
C GLU A 689 -76.83 2.32 30.83
N GLU A 690 -75.52 2.18 31.09
CA GLU A 690 -74.51 3.16 30.64
C GLU A 690 -74.19 2.99 29.15
N ILE A 691 -74.04 1.74 28.69
CA ILE A 691 -73.78 1.42 27.30
C ILE A 691 -74.66 0.26 26.85
N ASN A 692 -75.71 0.59 26.10
CA ASN A 692 -76.66 -0.39 25.57
C ASN A 692 -76.02 -1.34 24.55
N SER A 693 -75.18 -0.79 23.66
CA SER A 693 -74.53 -1.55 22.59
C SER A 693 -73.20 -0.93 22.18
N LEU A 694 -72.27 -1.75 21.70
CA LEU A 694 -70.98 -1.35 21.14
C LEU A 694 -71.16 -0.67 19.77
N ALA A 695 -70.43 0.42 19.54
CA ALA A 695 -70.41 1.16 18.28
C ALA A 695 -69.05 1.01 17.59
N ASP A 696 -69.03 1.16 16.26
CA ASP A 696 -67.80 1.14 15.46
C ASP A 696 -66.80 2.24 15.86
N SER A 697 -67.31 3.38 16.33
CA SER A 697 -66.50 4.50 16.81
C SER A 697 -65.88 4.28 18.20
N ASP A 698 -66.26 3.21 18.90
CA ASP A 698 -65.75 2.95 20.24
C ASP A 698 -64.33 2.37 20.17
N SER A 699 -63.53 2.65 21.20
CA SER A 699 -62.32 1.89 21.47
C SER A 699 -62.49 1.06 22.73
N LEU A 700 -61.93 -0.14 22.73
CA LEU A 700 -61.91 -1.04 23.88
C LEU A 700 -60.56 -0.92 24.58
N PHE A 701 -60.60 -0.92 25.91
CA PHE A 701 -59.43 -1.22 26.71
C PHE A 701 -59.55 -2.66 27.21
N VAL A 702 -58.50 -3.44 26.98
CA VAL A 702 -58.44 -4.85 27.33
C VAL A 702 -57.12 -5.14 28.05
N ILE A 703 -57.13 -6.12 28.96
CA ILE A 703 -55.92 -6.72 29.49
C ILE A 703 -55.61 -7.95 28.63
N ALA A 704 -54.41 -8.02 28.04
CA ALA A 704 -53.98 -9.16 27.25
C ALA A 704 -52.52 -9.52 27.55
N SER A 705 -52.12 -10.77 27.35
CA SER A 705 -50.74 -11.21 27.59
C SER A 705 -49.74 -10.67 26.55
N ASN A 706 -50.21 -10.24 25.38
CA ASN A 706 -49.38 -9.61 24.36
C ASN A 706 -50.25 -8.88 23.33
N GLN A 707 -49.63 -7.98 22.55
CA GLN A 707 -50.32 -7.23 21.49
C GLN A 707 -50.84 -8.12 20.34
N ARG A 708 -50.28 -9.32 20.12
CA ARG A 708 -50.72 -10.23 19.04
C ARG A 708 -52.09 -10.82 19.32
N ASP A 709 -52.40 -11.08 20.59
CA ASP A 709 -53.69 -11.60 21.00
C ASP A 709 -54.83 -10.67 20.59
N LEU A 710 -54.57 -9.35 20.48
CA LEU A 710 -55.54 -8.38 20.00
C LEU A 710 -56.00 -8.65 18.55
N LYS A 711 -55.16 -9.23 17.70
CA LYS A 711 -55.54 -9.57 16.32
C LYS A 711 -56.58 -10.70 16.28
N ASN A 712 -56.59 -11.55 17.31
CA ASN A 712 -57.56 -12.64 17.43
C ASN A 712 -58.95 -12.14 17.87
N LEU A 713 -59.10 -10.87 18.26
CA LEU A 713 -60.42 -10.28 18.49
C LEU A 713 -61.20 -10.07 17.19
N GLU A 714 -60.53 -9.98 16.04
CA GLU A 714 -61.18 -9.78 14.74
C GLU A 714 -61.57 -11.09 14.03
N ILE A 715 -61.04 -12.23 14.48
CA ILE A 715 -61.28 -13.59 13.96
C ILE A 715 -62.48 -14.21 14.68
#